data_AF-Q7S5G6-F1
#
_entry.id   AF-Q7S5G6-F1
#
_cell.length_a   1.000
_cell.length_b   1.000
_cell.length_c   1.000
_cell.angle_alpha   90.00
_cell.angle_beta   90.00
_cell.angle_gamma   90.00
#
_symmetry.space_group_name_H-M   'P 1'
#
loop_
_entity.id
_entity.type
_entity.pdbx_description
1 polymer ?
#
loop_
_entity_poly.entity_id
_entity_poly.type
_entity_poly.pdbx_seq_one_letter_code
_entity_poly.pdbx_strand_id
1 'polypeptide(L)'
;MSVMLQTPSRASTGSTTSFHPLSRQNTMSSYEGSRSTRQSKRYSMSALYMSMSANDSDLIIEDELARAQKVLRDLKTKISSQSKKNFVLEKDVRYLDSRIALLIQNRMALEEQNEVASHLEDATDIQEGAFPNDDKTQKYGNLLFLLQSEPRHIAHLCRLVTMAEIDSLLQTVMFTIYGNQYESREEHLLLTMFQSVLTYQFDNTPEYSSLLRANTPVSRMMTTYTRRGPGQSFLKSVLADRINSLIELKDLDLEINPLKVYERMIEEAEAKDPESPEAMLPKGITQEEAAENPKVQEIINPRLTMLTEIANGFLETIIDGLEETPYGIRWICKQIRSLTKRKYPDANDQIICTLIGSFFFLRFINPAIVTPKSYMLIDGTPADKPRKTLTYVAKMLQNLANKPSYAKEPYMAKLQPFIHANKDKVNRFMLELCEVQDFYETLEMDNYVALSKKDLQLDITLNEIYAMHGLLEKHAGELYKDENSHLAIIMSELGTAPPQVPRKENRVINLPLFSRWETAIDDLTAALDITQEEVFFMEAKSIFVQILRTIPANSSVARRPLRLERIADAAATSKNDAVMVRKGIRAMELLSQLQELKVVDKSDQFSLLRDEVEQELQHLGSLKEVVMSETIKLEEVYKTIRDHNAYLVSQLDTYKSYLHNVRSQSEGKTRKQQKQQVLGPYKFTHQQLEKEGVIQKSNVPDNRRANIYFNFTSPLPGTFVISLHYKGRNRGLLELDLKLDDLLEMQKDNQDELDLEYVQFNVPKVLALLNKRFARKKGW
;
A
#
# COMPACT_ATOMS: atom_id res chain seq x y z
N MET A 1 -37.04 69.35 0.35
CA MET A 1 -36.52 69.48 -1.02
C MET A 1 -35.98 68.10 -1.38
N SER A 2 -36.78 67.17 -1.91
CA SER A 2 -37.14 66.98 -3.34
C SER A 2 -35.88 67.01 -4.22
N VAL A 3 -35.46 65.98 -4.96
CA VAL A 3 -36.10 65.26 -6.10
C VAL A 3 -35.24 63.97 -6.35
N MET A 4 -35.76 62.73 -6.34
CA MET A 4 -36.41 61.89 -7.38
C MET A 4 -35.56 61.42 -8.61
N LEU A 5 -35.62 60.09 -8.88
CA LEU A 5 -35.52 59.32 -10.17
C LEU A 5 -34.10 59.13 -10.78
N GLN A 6 -33.65 57.97 -11.31
CA GLN A 6 -34.29 56.83 -12.02
C GLN A 6 -33.35 55.58 -12.06
N THR A 7 -33.91 54.37 -12.22
CA THR A 7 -33.29 53.04 -12.48
C THR A 7 -33.15 52.74 -14.01
N PRO A 8 -32.84 51.52 -14.49
CA PRO A 8 -31.63 50.66 -14.44
C PRO A 8 -31.10 50.27 -15.87
N SER A 9 -29.96 49.58 -16.03
CA SER A 9 -29.65 48.79 -17.25
C SER A 9 -28.58 47.69 -17.06
N ARG A 10 -28.90 46.51 -17.60
CA ARG A 10 -28.13 45.25 -17.67
C ARG A 10 -26.93 45.35 -18.63
N ALA A 11 -25.81 44.72 -18.27
CA ALA A 11 -25.00 43.90 -19.18
C ALA A 11 -24.05 42.98 -18.39
N SER A 12 -24.01 41.72 -18.81
CA SER A 12 -23.29 40.56 -18.29
C SER A 12 -21.89 40.43 -18.89
N THR A 13 -20.88 40.05 -18.09
CA THR A 13 -19.70 39.29 -18.54
C THR A 13 -19.10 38.48 -17.38
N GLY A 14 -18.66 37.26 -17.69
CA GLY A 14 -18.39 36.15 -16.77
C GLY A 14 -17.27 36.38 -15.75
N SER A 15 -17.49 35.81 -14.57
CA SER A 15 -16.49 35.67 -13.52
C SER A 15 -15.58 34.47 -13.81
N THR A 16 -14.39 34.75 -14.32
CA THR A 16 -13.24 33.85 -14.28
C THR A 16 -12.80 33.66 -12.83
N THR A 17 -12.93 32.46 -12.29
CA THR A 17 -12.38 32.06 -11.00
C THR A 17 -10.86 31.89 -11.12
N SER A 18 -10.12 32.98 -10.87
CA SER A 18 -8.66 32.97 -10.77
C SER A 18 -8.24 32.44 -9.39
N PHE A 19 -7.52 31.32 -9.43
CA PHE A 19 -6.76 30.76 -8.31
C PHE A 19 -5.77 31.80 -7.78
N HIS A 20 -5.91 32.24 -6.53
CA HIS A 20 -4.90 33.06 -5.85
C HIS A 20 -3.93 32.13 -5.09
N PRO A 21 -2.62 32.14 -5.40
CA PRO A 21 -1.64 31.46 -4.57
C PRO A 21 -1.47 32.19 -3.23
N LEU A 22 -1.59 31.43 -2.14
CA LEU A 22 -1.36 31.89 -0.78
C LEU A 22 0.08 32.45 -0.64
N SER A 23 0.18 33.75 -0.36
CA SER A 23 1.43 34.42 0.02
C SER A 23 2.00 33.79 1.31
N ARG A 24 3.19 33.18 1.22
CA ARG A 24 3.97 32.77 2.40
C ARG A 24 4.93 33.91 2.80
N GLN A 25 4.77 34.40 4.03
CA GLN A 25 5.77 35.23 4.70
C GLN A 25 7.04 34.41 4.94
N ASN A 26 8.14 34.85 4.34
CA ASN A 26 9.49 34.32 4.56
C ASN A 26 9.96 34.62 5.99
N THR A 27 10.14 33.60 6.81
CA THR A 27 11.02 33.68 7.98
C THR A 27 12.45 33.42 7.54
N MET A 28 13.23 34.50 7.45
CA MET A 28 14.66 34.51 7.13
C MET A 28 15.48 33.89 8.27
N SER A 29 16.34 32.91 7.96
CA SER A 29 17.54 32.62 8.75
C SER A 29 18.79 32.86 7.88
N SER A 30 19.74 33.57 8.47
CA SER A 30 20.79 34.36 7.84
C SER A 30 22.03 33.60 7.37
N TYR A 31 22.56 34.08 6.23
CA TYR A 31 23.98 34.26 5.89
C TYR A 31 24.92 33.04 5.92
N GLU A 32 24.89 32.24 4.83
CA GLU A 32 26.07 31.61 4.19
C GLU A 32 25.71 30.83 2.90
N GLY A 33 24.41 30.67 2.58
CA GLY A 33 23.94 29.75 1.54
C GLY A 33 23.98 30.21 0.08
N SER A 34 24.23 31.48 -0.23
CA SER A 34 23.93 32.05 -1.57
C SER A 34 24.82 31.55 -2.73
N ARG A 35 26.00 30.96 -2.45
CA ARG A 35 26.82 30.28 -3.46
C ARG A 35 26.34 28.85 -3.76
N SER A 36 25.95 28.10 -2.73
CA SER A 36 25.47 26.72 -2.85
C SER A 36 24.11 26.64 -3.56
N THR A 37 23.21 27.59 -3.31
CA THR A 37 21.89 27.63 -3.97
C THR A 37 21.96 27.90 -5.47
N ARG A 38 22.95 28.68 -5.94
CA ARG A 38 23.13 28.97 -7.38
C ARG A 38 23.73 27.78 -8.15
N GLN A 39 24.66 27.04 -7.54
CA GLN A 39 25.20 25.80 -8.13
C GLN A 39 24.14 24.69 -8.19
N SER A 40 23.34 24.52 -7.14
CA SER A 40 22.29 23.52 -7.09
C SER A 40 21.18 23.77 -8.14
N LYS A 41 20.80 25.03 -8.39
CA LYS A 41 19.85 25.40 -9.45
C LYS A 41 20.37 25.06 -10.85
N ARG A 42 21.65 25.33 -11.16
CA ARG A 42 22.25 24.99 -12.46
C ARG A 42 22.43 23.49 -12.69
N TYR A 43 22.69 22.74 -11.61
CA TYR A 43 22.79 21.28 -11.64
C TYR A 43 21.43 20.64 -11.98
N SER A 44 20.38 21.05 -11.27
CA SER A 44 18.99 20.64 -11.56
C SER A 44 18.58 20.99 -13.00
N MET A 45 18.94 22.18 -13.48
CA MET A 45 18.64 22.65 -14.83
C MET A 45 19.37 21.91 -15.95
N SER A 46 20.59 21.46 -15.73
CA SER A 46 21.35 20.68 -16.72
C SER A 46 20.76 19.28 -16.90
N ALA A 47 20.32 18.66 -15.80
CA ALA A 47 19.57 17.39 -15.83
C ALA A 47 18.19 17.57 -16.50
N LEU A 48 17.50 18.68 -16.22
CA LEU A 48 16.27 19.10 -16.91
C LEU A 48 16.48 19.22 -18.42
N TYR A 49 17.48 19.98 -18.87
CA TYR A 49 17.78 20.14 -20.30
C TYR A 49 18.11 18.81 -20.97
N MET A 50 18.89 17.94 -20.32
CA MET A 50 19.15 16.57 -20.81
C MET A 50 17.89 15.72 -20.90
N SER A 51 16.94 15.86 -19.96
CA SER A 51 15.66 15.15 -20.00
C SER A 51 14.73 15.67 -21.11
N MET A 52 14.83 16.95 -21.46
CA MET A 52 14.07 17.58 -22.55
C MET A 52 14.64 17.24 -23.94
N SER A 53 15.97 17.25 -24.07
CA SER A 53 16.67 16.91 -25.32
C SER A 53 16.77 15.40 -25.58
N ALA A 54 16.29 14.56 -24.65
CA ALA A 54 16.17 13.12 -24.82
C ALA A 54 15.11 12.70 -25.87
N ASN A 55 14.24 13.63 -26.30
CA ASN A 55 13.27 13.40 -27.38
C ASN A 55 13.89 13.43 -28.78
N ASP A 56 15.12 13.93 -28.94
CA ASP A 56 15.89 13.69 -30.16
C ASP A 56 16.45 12.28 -30.11
N SER A 57 15.63 11.31 -30.56
CA SER A 57 15.96 9.89 -30.71
C SER A 57 17.27 9.61 -31.44
N ASP A 58 17.84 10.61 -32.12
CA ASP A 58 19.03 10.53 -32.95
C ASP A 58 20.35 10.90 -32.23
N LEU A 59 20.31 11.28 -30.94
CA LEU A 59 21.49 11.79 -30.20
C LEU A 59 21.91 10.98 -28.97
N ILE A 60 21.23 9.87 -28.65
CA ILE A 60 21.56 9.02 -27.49
C ILE A 60 22.84 8.23 -27.80
N ILE A 61 23.91 8.56 -27.08
CA ILE A 61 25.15 7.78 -27.12
C ILE A 61 24.99 6.56 -26.20
N GLU A 62 25.28 5.36 -26.71
CA GLU A 62 25.38 4.12 -25.93
C GLU A 62 26.63 4.09 -25.03
N ASP A 63 26.63 4.93 -23.99
CA ASP A 63 27.65 4.89 -22.94
C ASP A 63 27.32 3.84 -21.87
N GLU A 64 28.33 3.39 -21.12
CA GLU A 64 28.19 2.44 -20.01
C GLU A 64 27.20 2.91 -18.94
N LEU A 65 27.19 4.20 -18.60
CA LEU A 65 26.21 4.75 -17.65
C LEU A 65 24.78 4.71 -18.22
N ALA A 66 24.60 4.98 -19.52
CA ALA A 66 23.29 4.88 -20.16
C ALA A 66 22.79 3.43 -20.19
N ARG A 67 23.69 2.46 -20.46
CA ARG A 67 23.38 1.02 -20.33
C ARG A 67 23.00 0.64 -18.89
N ALA A 68 23.75 1.10 -17.89
CA ALA A 68 23.46 0.84 -16.48
C ALA A 68 22.09 1.42 -16.06
N GLN A 69 21.77 2.66 -16.47
CA GLN A 69 20.47 3.27 -16.22
C GLN A 69 19.32 2.55 -16.93
N LYS A 70 19.54 2.07 -18.17
CA LYS A 70 18.54 1.28 -18.90
C LYS A 70 18.25 -0.04 -18.19
N VAL A 71 19.29 -0.77 -17.78
CA VAL A 71 19.14 -2.01 -16.99
C VAL A 71 18.38 -1.75 -15.69
N LEU A 72 18.73 -0.67 -14.97
CA LEU A 72 18.03 -0.27 -13.76
C LEU A 72 16.55 0.03 -14.02
N ARG A 73 16.22 0.76 -15.08
CA ARG A 73 14.84 1.08 -15.46
C ARG A 73 14.03 -0.16 -15.83
N ASP A 74 14.61 -1.07 -16.61
CA ASP A 74 13.97 -2.34 -16.99
C ASP A 74 13.72 -3.20 -15.75
N LEU A 75 14.67 -3.24 -14.81
CA LEU A 75 14.53 -3.96 -13.55
C LEU A 75 13.42 -3.36 -12.67
N LYS A 76 13.37 -2.02 -12.53
CA LYS A 76 12.30 -1.30 -11.81
C LYS A 76 10.91 -1.60 -12.37
N THR A 77 10.79 -1.64 -13.69
CA THR A 77 9.54 -1.97 -14.40
C THR A 77 9.12 -3.42 -14.14
N LYS A 78 10.06 -4.38 -14.23
CA LYS A 78 9.82 -5.79 -13.91
C LYS A 78 9.40 -6.00 -12.46
N ILE A 79 10.04 -5.31 -11.52
CA ILE A 79 9.67 -5.34 -10.09
C ILE A 79 8.23 -4.88 -9.92
N SER A 80 7.86 -3.72 -10.49
CA SER A 80 6.52 -3.15 -10.33
C SER A 80 5.43 -4.08 -10.90
N SER A 81 5.66 -4.64 -12.10
CA SER A 81 4.75 -5.62 -12.72
C SER A 81 4.61 -6.89 -11.87
N GLN A 82 5.72 -7.42 -11.35
CA GLN A 82 5.71 -8.63 -10.53
C GLN A 82 5.05 -8.37 -9.16
N SER A 83 5.26 -7.21 -8.55
CA SER A 83 4.59 -6.80 -7.31
C SER A 83 3.08 -6.72 -7.48
N LYS A 84 2.59 -6.19 -8.60
CA LYS A 84 1.16 -6.16 -8.93
C LYS A 84 0.58 -7.58 -9.02
N LYS A 85 1.26 -8.49 -9.72
CA LYS A 85 0.85 -9.92 -9.80
C LYS A 85 0.79 -10.58 -8.42
N ASN A 86 1.80 -10.35 -7.59
CA ASN A 86 1.86 -10.93 -6.25
C ASN A 86 0.73 -10.42 -5.35
N PHE A 87 0.40 -9.13 -5.40
CA PHE A 87 -0.69 -8.58 -4.60
C PHE A 87 -2.03 -9.22 -4.95
N VAL A 88 -2.32 -9.41 -6.24
CA VAL A 88 -3.53 -10.10 -6.71
C VAL A 88 -3.57 -11.54 -6.20
N LEU A 89 -2.48 -12.28 -6.36
CA LEU A 89 -2.37 -13.65 -5.85
C LEU A 89 -2.53 -13.73 -4.34
N GLU A 90 -2.00 -12.76 -3.60
CA GLU A 90 -2.13 -12.72 -2.15
C GLU A 90 -3.56 -12.41 -1.70
N LYS A 91 -4.27 -11.53 -2.43
CA LYS A 91 -5.71 -11.31 -2.22
C LYS A 91 -6.48 -12.61 -2.47
N ASP A 92 -6.16 -13.33 -3.54
CA ASP A 92 -6.80 -14.60 -3.88
C ASP A 92 -6.51 -15.68 -2.84
N VAL A 93 -5.26 -15.79 -2.36
CA VAL A 93 -4.88 -16.68 -1.26
C VAL A 93 -5.65 -16.34 0.01
N ARG A 94 -5.75 -15.06 0.40
CA ARG A 94 -6.55 -14.65 1.57
C ARG A 94 -8.03 -14.98 1.44
N TYR A 95 -8.59 -14.79 0.25
CA TYR A 95 -9.97 -15.14 -0.04
C TYR A 95 -10.20 -16.65 0.13
N LEU A 96 -9.31 -17.46 -0.46
CA LEU A 96 -9.35 -18.92 -0.33
C LEU A 96 -9.12 -19.38 1.10
N ASP A 97 -8.19 -18.78 1.84
CA ASP A 97 -7.95 -19.09 3.26
C ASP A 97 -9.20 -18.87 4.10
N SER A 98 -9.87 -17.72 3.94
CA SER A 98 -11.11 -17.43 4.65
C SER A 98 -12.21 -18.43 4.28
N ARG A 99 -12.36 -18.75 2.98
CA ARG A 99 -13.40 -19.66 2.51
C ARG A 99 -13.10 -21.11 2.90
N ILE A 100 -11.86 -21.58 2.81
CA ILE A 100 -11.43 -22.91 3.24
C ILE A 100 -11.55 -23.07 4.76
N ALA A 101 -11.20 -22.05 5.54
CA ALA A 101 -11.43 -22.06 6.99
C ALA A 101 -12.93 -22.23 7.31
N LEU A 102 -13.80 -21.52 6.60
CA LEU A 102 -15.25 -21.67 6.71
C LEU A 102 -15.74 -23.06 6.24
N LEU A 103 -15.18 -23.60 5.15
CA LEU A 103 -15.47 -24.95 4.65
C LEU A 103 -15.08 -26.02 5.68
N ILE A 104 -13.93 -25.89 6.33
CA ILE A 104 -13.46 -26.79 7.40
C ILE A 104 -14.40 -26.69 8.61
N GLN A 105 -14.80 -25.49 9.00
CA GLN A 105 -15.59 -25.24 10.20
C GLN A 105 -17.05 -25.70 10.05
N ASN A 106 -17.64 -25.58 8.85
CA ASN A 106 -19.06 -25.84 8.64
C ASN A 106 -19.39 -27.11 7.84
N ARG A 107 -18.41 -27.83 7.24
CA ARG A 107 -18.62 -29.06 6.45
C ARG A 107 -19.85 -28.96 5.51
N MET A 108 -19.89 -27.95 4.64
CA MET A 108 -21.01 -27.69 3.74
C MET A 108 -20.67 -27.83 2.23
N ALA A 109 -21.65 -27.50 1.38
CA ALA A 109 -22.12 -28.26 0.22
C ALA A 109 -21.23 -28.21 -1.05
N LEU A 110 -21.50 -29.14 -1.98
CA LEU A 110 -20.81 -29.33 -3.26
C LEU A 110 -20.78 -28.09 -4.18
N GLU A 111 -21.75 -27.16 -4.03
CA GLU A 111 -21.77 -25.90 -4.78
C GLU A 111 -20.70 -24.91 -4.33
N GLU A 112 -20.46 -24.78 -3.01
CA GLU A 112 -19.36 -23.94 -2.48
C GLU A 112 -17.99 -24.50 -2.89
N GLN A 113 -17.86 -25.83 -3.01
CA GLN A 113 -16.66 -26.46 -3.54
C GLN A 113 -16.43 -26.13 -5.03
N ASN A 114 -17.50 -26.04 -5.82
CA ASN A 114 -17.43 -25.69 -7.23
C ASN A 114 -17.13 -24.20 -7.47
N GLU A 115 -17.66 -23.29 -6.64
CA GLU A 115 -17.30 -21.86 -6.70
C GLU A 115 -15.82 -21.65 -6.39
N VAL A 116 -15.31 -22.27 -5.32
CA VAL A 116 -13.90 -22.18 -4.95
C VAL A 116 -12.99 -22.83 -6.00
N ALA A 117 -13.42 -23.93 -6.63
CA ALA A 117 -12.71 -24.56 -7.74
C ALA A 117 -12.69 -23.69 -9.01
N SER A 118 -13.82 -23.06 -9.37
CA SER A 118 -13.87 -22.15 -10.52
C SER A 118 -12.95 -20.94 -10.34
N HIS A 119 -12.83 -20.42 -9.11
CA HIS A 119 -11.89 -19.35 -8.77
C HIS A 119 -10.41 -19.76 -8.92
N LEU A 120 -10.11 -21.06 -8.85
CA LEU A 120 -8.75 -21.63 -8.96
C LEU A 120 -8.34 -21.97 -10.41
N GLU A 121 -9.30 -22.25 -11.29
CA GLU A 121 -9.07 -22.54 -12.71
C GLU A 121 -8.81 -21.27 -13.53
N ASP A 122 -9.35 -20.12 -13.11
CA ASP A 122 -9.24 -18.83 -13.80
C ASP A 122 -7.95 -18.03 -13.48
N ALA A 123 -7.02 -18.60 -12.72
CA ALA A 123 -5.84 -17.88 -12.21
C ALA A 123 -4.65 -17.81 -13.20
N THR A 124 -4.70 -18.48 -14.35
CA THR A 124 -3.45 -18.84 -15.05
C THR A 124 -2.93 -17.89 -16.13
N ASP A 125 -3.66 -16.95 -16.73
CA ASP A 125 -3.04 -16.05 -17.72
C ASP A 125 -3.71 -14.67 -17.82
N ILE A 126 -2.94 -13.61 -17.58
CA ILE A 126 -3.33 -12.22 -17.88
C ILE A 126 -3.07 -12.00 -19.38
N GLN A 127 -4.12 -11.90 -20.17
CA GLN A 127 -4.01 -11.60 -21.61
C GLN A 127 -3.97 -10.08 -21.85
N GLU A 128 -3.08 -9.64 -22.75
CA GLU A 128 -3.10 -8.29 -23.30
C GLU A 128 -4.35 -8.10 -24.17
N GLY A 129 -5.00 -6.95 -24.05
CA GLY A 129 -6.20 -6.63 -24.79
C GLY A 129 -6.27 -5.17 -25.21
N ALA A 130 -7.10 -4.90 -26.20
CA ALA A 130 -7.50 -3.56 -26.59
C ALA A 130 -8.90 -3.26 -26.02
N PHE A 131 -9.16 -1.99 -25.71
CA PHE A 131 -10.51 -1.55 -25.35
C PHE A 131 -11.43 -1.74 -26.57
N PRO A 132 -12.67 -2.22 -26.42
CA PRO A 132 -13.57 -2.42 -27.55
C PRO A 132 -13.97 -1.15 -28.33
N ASN A 133 -13.69 0.04 -27.79
CA ASN A 133 -14.12 1.32 -28.34
C ASN A 133 -13.10 2.43 -28.03
N ASP A 134 -12.51 3.01 -29.07
CA ASP A 134 -11.48 4.06 -28.97
C ASP A 134 -11.95 5.32 -28.24
N ASP A 135 -13.24 5.69 -28.34
CA ASP A 135 -13.80 6.85 -27.63
C ASP A 135 -13.77 6.65 -26.10
N LYS A 136 -14.11 5.43 -25.64
CA LYS A 136 -14.04 5.11 -24.21
C LYS A 136 -12.61 5.05 -23.70
N THR A 137 -11.67 4.56 -24.52
CA THR A 137 -10.24 4.60 -24.21
C THR A 137 -9.78 6.03 -23.95
N GLN A 138 -10.16 6.98 -24.80
CA GLN A 138 -9.79 8.38 -24.63
C GLN A 138 -10.41 8.99 -23.36
N LYS A 139 -11.69 8.73 -23.10
CA LYS A 139 -12.38 9.23 -21.90
C LYS A 139 -11.79 8.68 -20.60
N TYR A 140 -11.51 7.37 -20.55
CA TYR A 140 -10.83 6.78 -19.40
C TYR A 140 -9.38 7.26 -19.29
N GLY A 141 -8.67 7.47 -20.40
CA GLY A 141 -7.33 8.05 -20.40
C GLY A 141 -7.29 9.41 -19.73
N ASN A 142 -8.25 10.28 -20.05
CA ASN A 142 -8.41 11.60 -19.42
C ASN A 142 -8.83 11.50 -17.94
N LEU A 143 -9.72 10.56 -17.58
CA LEU A 143 -10.10 10.31 -16.18
C LEU A 143 -8.89 9.90 -15.34
N LEU A 144 -8.13 8.90 -15.80
CA LEU A 144 -7.00 8.37 -15.06
C LEU A 144 -5.86 9.38 -14.99
N PHE A 145 -5.65 10.19 -16.03
CA PHE A 145 -4.73 11.33 -15.99
C PHE A 145 -5.13 12.33 -14.89
N LEU A 146 -6.41 12.73 -14.84
CA LEU A 146 -6.90 13.64 -13.80
C LEU A 146 -6.71 13.05 -12.40
N LEU A 147 -7.03 11.76 -12.20
CA LEU A 147 -6.85 11.10 -10.91
C LEU A 147 -5.37 10.99 -10.50
N GLN A 148 -4.46 10.83 -11.46
CA GLN A 148 -3.02 10.79 -11.21
C GLN A 148 -2.50 12.19 -10.83
N SER A 149 -2.84 13.21 -11.63
CA SER A 149 -2.37 14.60 -11.47
C SER A 149 -3.00 15.32 -10.28
N GLU A 150 -4.23 14.95 -9.89
CA GLU A 150 -4.95 15.54 -8.76
C GLU A 150 -5.26 14.49 -7.67
N PRO A 151 -4.30 14.16 -6.78
CA PRO A 151 -4.48 13.11 -5.76
C PRO A 151 -5.61 13.39 -4.75
N ARG A 152 -6.12 14.63 -4.69
CA ARG A 152 -7.24 15.06 -3.84
C ARG A 152 -8.50 14.24 -4.05
N HIS A 153 -8.78 13.81 -5.28
CA HIS A 153 -9.99 13.05 -5.61
C HIS A 153 -9.93 11.64 -5.03
N ILE A 154 -8.80 10.95 -5.24
CA ILE A 154 -8.54 9.64 -4.64
C ILE A 154 -8.52 9.75 -3.11
N ALA A 155 -7.88 10.78 -2.55
CA ALA A 155 -7.86 11.02 -1.12
C ALA A 155 -9.27 11.19 -0.53
N HIS A 156 -10.20 11.82 -1.26
CA HIS A 156 -11.59 11.92 -0.85
C HIS A 156 -12.30 10.58 -0.90
N LEU A 157 -12.11 9.84 -2.00
CA LEU A 157 -12.69 8.50 -2.14
C LEU A 157 -12.23 7.54 -1.03
N CYS A 158 -10.93 7.50 -0.70
CA CYS A 158 -10.39 6.67 0.38
C CYS A 158 -11.05 6.90 1.75
N ARG A 159 -11.69 8.05 1.96
CA ARG A 159 -12.38 8.39 3.22
C ARG A 159 -13.82 7.90 3.27
N LEU A 160 -14.43 7.62 2.12
CA LEU A 160 -15.84 7.24 1.99
C LEU A 160 -16.04 5.73 1.82
N VAL A 161 -14.99 5.05 1.37
CA VAL A 161 -15.01 3.64 1.02
C VAL A 161 -15.04 2.74 2.26
N THR A 162 -15.76 1.63 2.16
CA THR A 162 -15.91 0.63 3.24
C THR A 162 -14.71 -0.29 3.40
N MET A 163 -14.66 -1.07 4.49
CA MET A 163 -13.62 -2.10 4.70
C MET A 163 -13.60 -3.20 3.61
N ALA A 164 -14.73 -3.48 2.97
CA ALA A 164 -14.82 -4.49 1.91
C ALA A 164 -14.23 -3.99 0.58
N GLU A 165 -14.37 -2.69 0.32
CA GLU A 165 -14.01 -2.07 -0.97
C GLU A 165 -12.59 -1.51 -1.00
N ILE A 166 -12.00 -1.20 0.18
CA ILE A 166 -10.70 -0.52 0.28
C ILE A 166 -9.57 -1.32 -0.37
N ASP A 167 -9.54 -2.64 -0.27
CA ASP A 167 -8.46 -3.44 -0.85
C ASP A 167 -8.46 -3.39 -2.39
N SER A 168 -9.65 -3.29 -3.01
CA SER A 168 -9.78 -3.09 -4.47
C SER A 168 -9.33 -1.70 -4.89
N LEU A 169 -9.66 -0.68 -4.10
CA LEU A 169 -9.21 0.71 -4.34
C LEU A 169 -7.69 0.81 -4.22
N LEU A 170 -7.11 0.28 -3.13
CA LEU A 170 -5.67 0.32 -2.89
C LEU A 170 -4.88 -0.45 -3.95
N GLN A 171 -5.42 -1.55 -4.47
CA GLN A 171 -4.82 -2.26 -5.61
C GLN A 171 -4.62 -1.33 -6.80
N THR A 172 -5.68 -0.62 -7.21
CA THR A 172 -5.63 0.26 -8.37
C THR A 172 -4.75 1.48 -8.09
N VAL A 173 -4.85 2.08 -6.90
CA VAL A 173 -4.13 3.30 -6.57
C VAL A 173 -2.62 3.04 -6.35
N MET A 174 -2.25 2.08 -5.52
CA MET A 174 -0.84 1.90 -5.08
C MET A 174 0.01 1.04 -6.02
N PHE A 175 -0.62 0.20 -6.84
CA PHE A 175 0.09 -0.74 -7.72
C PHE A 175 -0.20 -0.52 -9.21
N THR A 176 -1.15 0.37 -9.55
CA THR A 176 -1.43 0.74 -10.95
C THR A 176 -1.21 2.22 -11.20
N ILE A 177 -2.02 3.12 -10.61
CA ILE A 177 -1.94 4.57 -10.85
C ILE A 177 -0.62 5.17 -10.36
N TYR A 178 -0.18 4.77 -9.16
CA TYR A 178 1.11 5.12 -8.57
C TYR A 178 1.97 3.85 -8.39
N GLY A 179 1.89 2.95 -9.35
CA GLY A 179 2.52 1.63 -9.29
C GLY A 179 4.04 1.69 -9.39
N ASN A 180 4.61 2.71 -10.06
CA ASN A 180 6.03 2.86 -10.24
C ASN A 180 6.68 3.50 -9.00
N GLN A 181 6.88 2.68 -7.97
CA GLN A 181 7.47 3.07 -6.68
C GLN A 181 8.89 3.63 -6.74
N TYR A 182 9.53 3.63 -7.91
CA TYR A 182 10.89 4.14 -8.13
C TYR A 182 10.93 5.44 -8.93
N GLU A 183 9.77 5.93 -9.38
CA GLU A 183 9.63 7.24 -10.01
C GLU A 183 9.25 8.27 -8.96
N SER A 184 10.08 9.30 -8.80
CA SER A 184 9.92 10.35 -7.78
C SER A 184 8.55 11.00 -7.86
N ARG A 185 8.08 11.31 -9.08
CA ARG A 185 6.79 11.96 -9.31
C ARG A 185 5.62 11.14 -8.76
N GLU A 186 5.49 9.88 -9.16
CA GLU A 186 4.39 9.01 -8.70
C GLU A 186 4.44 8.82 -7.19
N GLU A 187 5.63 8.62 -6.62
CA GLU A 187 5.82 8.47 -5.19
C GLU A 187 5.42 9.73 -4.42
N HIS A 188 5.85 10.91 -4.88
CA HIS A 188 5.49 12.19 -4.28
C HIS A 188 3.99 12.48 -4.37
N LEU A 189 3.34 12.18 -5.51
CA LEU A 189 1.89 12.31 -5.68
C LEU A 189 1.13 11.37 -4.72
N LEU A 190 1.60 10.13 -4.58
CA LEU A 190 1.05 9.18 -3.61
C LEU A 190 1.21 9.71 -2.18
N LEU A 191 2.37 10.24 -1.81
CA LEU A 191 2.59 10.84 -0.48
C LEU A 191 1.68 12.07 -0.25
N THR A 192 1.45 12.91 -1.26
CA THR A 192 0.46 13.99 -1.18
C THR A 192 -0.96 13.46 -0.92
N MET A 193 -1.35 12.34 -1.55
CA MET A 193 -2.61 11.65 -1.26
C MET A 193 -2.67 11.23 0.22
N PHE A 194 -1.61 10.58 0.72
CA PHE A 194 -1.48 10.20 2.13
C PHE A 194 -1.64 11.40 3.07
N GLN A 195 -1.03 12.53 2.75
CA GLN A 195 -1.14 13.77 3.52
C GLN A 195 -2.59 14.20 3.70
N SER A 196 -3.35 14.21 2.60
CA SER A 196 -4.73 14.67 2.58
C SER A 196 -5.63 13.75 3.39
N VAL A 197 -5.47 12.44 3.23
CA VAL A 197 -6.22 11.43 3.99
C VAL A 197 -5.89 11.49 5.48
N LEU A 198 -4.60 11.55 5.85
CA LEU A 198 -4.16 11.65 7.25
C LEU A 198 -4.64 12.95 7.89
N THR A 199 -4.55 14.07 7.18
CA THR A 199 -5.04 15.38 7.66
C THR A 199 -6.51 15.28 8.07
N TYR A 200 -7.36 14.74 7.20
CA TYR A 200 -8.78 14.56 7.50
C TYR A 200 -9.02 13.60 8.67
N GLN A 201 -8.28 12.48 8.74
CA GLN A 201 -8.43 11.53 9.85
C GLN A 201 -8.07 12.19 11.19
N PHE A 202 -6.98 12.96 11.22
CA PHE A 202 -6.58 13.70 12.40
C PHE A 202 -7.64 14.72 12.78
N ASP A 203 -8.16 15.51 11.85
CA ASP A 203 -9.14 16.55 12.17
C ASP A 203 -10.45 15.96 12.75
N ASN A 204 -10.92 14.82 12.23
CA ASN A 204 -12.20 14.21 12.65
C ASN A 204 -12.13 13.21 13.81
N THR A 205 -10.94 12.78 14.26
CA THR A 205 -10.83 11.82 15.36
C THR A 205 -10.75 12.55 16.71
N PRO A 206 -11.71 12.40 17.64
CA PRO A 206 -11.71 13.16 18.90
C PRO A 206 -10.57 12.75 19.85
N GLU A 207 -10.27 11.44 19.94
CA GLU A 207 -9.27 10.90 20.85
C GLU A 207 -7.99 10.44 20.15
N TYR A 208 -6.83 10.85 20.68
CA TYR A 208 -5.52 10.39 20.19
C TYR A 208 -5.23 8.92 20.56
N SER A 209 -5.92 8.35 21.57
CA SER A 209 -5.70 6.99 22.08
C SER A 209 -6.10 5.91 21.06
N SER A 210 -7.13 6.19 20.24
CA SER A 210 -7.66 5.34 19.18
C SER A 210 -7.09 5.67 17.79
N LEU A 211 -6.52 6.86 17.64
CA LEU A 211 -5.98 7.37 16.38
C LEU A 211 -4.85 6.45 15.88
N LEU A 212 -4.92 6.07 14.60
CA LEU A 212 -4.02 5.11 13.92
C LEU A 212 -3.97 3.68 14.51
N ARG A 213 -4.68 3.39 15.61
CA ARG A 213 -4.82 2.03 16.16
C ARG A 213 -6.04 1.30 15.64
N ALA A 214 -7.14 2.02 15.42
CA ALA A 214 -8.36 1.45 14.85
C ALA A 214 -8.12 0.91 13.43
N ASN A 215 -8.76 -0.22 13.11
CA ASN A 215 -8.79 -0.77 11.75
C ASN A 215 -9.74 0.06 10.90
N THR A 216 -9.18 1.02 10.18
CA THR A 216 -9.85 1.97 9.29
C THR A 216 -9.27 1.90 7.88
N PRO A 217 -9.94 2.47 6.85
CA PRO A 217 -9.43 2.43 5.47
C PRO A 217 -8.04 3.07 5.38
N VAL A 218 -7.86 4.18 6.09
CA VAL A 218 -6.57 4.89 6.20
C VAL A 218 -5.49 4.01 6.83
N SER A 219 -5.83 3.28 7.89
CA SER A 219 -4.87 2.42 8.56
C SER A 219 -4.46 1.22 7.69
N ARG A 220 -5.39 0.70 6.87
CA ARG A 220 -5.14 -0.35 5.89
C ARG A 220 -4.29 0.18 4.75
N MET A 221 -4.56 1.40 4.28
CA MET A 221 -3.75 2.13 3.30
C MET A 221 -2.29 2.25 3.75
N MET A 222 -2.03 2.67 4.99
CA MET A 222 -0.67 2.73 5.55
C MET A 222 0.01 1.36 5.59
N THR A 223 -0.68 0.32 6.06
CA THR A 223 -0.13 -1.04 6.09
C THR A 223 0.18 -1.54 4.68
N THR A 224 -0.70 -1.33 3.69
CA THR A 224 -0.44 -1.74 2.31
C THR A 224 0.76 -1.01 1.70
N TYR A 225 0.92 0.29 1.98
CA TYR A 225 2.08 1.05 1.52
C TYR A 225 3.41 0.49 2.06
N THR A 226 3.47 0.10 3.33
CA THR A 226 4.69 -0.49 3.92
C THR A 226 5.07 -1.84 3.33
N ARG A 227 4.15 -2.50 2.61
CA ARG A 227 4.38 -3.78 1.92
C ARG A 227 4.86 -3.62 0.48
N ARG A 228 4.99 -2.37 0.00
CA ARG A 228 5.62 -2.07 -1.29
C ARG A 228 7.12 -2.40 -1.22
N GLY A 229 7.76 -2.46 -2.39
CA GLY A 229 9.14 -2.95 -2.55
C GLY A 229 10.16 -2.30 -1.61
N PRO A 230 10.19 -0.96 -1.45
CA PRO A 230 11.12 -0.29 -0.54
C PRO A 230 10.95 -0.72 0.93
N GLY A 231 9.72 -0.82 1.43
CA GLY A 231 9.45 -1.25 2.80
C GLY A 231 9.84 -2.71 3.02
N GLN A 232 9.57 -3.56 2.03
CA GLN A 232 9.96 -4.97 2.07
C GLN A 232 11.49 -5.17 2.04
N SER A 233 12.20 -4.39 1.22
CA SER A 233 13.66 -4.41 1.16
C SER A 233 14.29 -4.06 2.51
N PHE A 234 13.75 -3.04 3.16
CA PHE A 234 14.18 -2.62 4.50
C PHE A 234 13.97 -3.72 5.55
N LEU A 235 12.78 -4.33 5.58
CA LEU A 235 12.51 -5.42 6.52
C LEU A 235 13.47 -6.59 6.32
N LYS A 236 13.82 -6.90 5.06
CA LYS A 236 14.77 -7.96 4.74
C LYS A 236 16.17 -7.62 5.22
N SER A 237 16.69 -6.43 4.90
CA SER A 237 18.04 -6.03 5.29
C SER A 237 18.22 -5.90 6.81
N VAL A 238 17.18 -5.48 7.53
CA VAL A 238 17.26 -5.21 8.97
C VAL A 238 16.87 -6.41 9.83
N LEU A 239 15.83 -7.17 9.45
CA LEU A 239 15.27 -8.20 10.34
C LEU A 239 15.61 -9.64 9.93
N ALA A 240 15.91 -9.91 8.65
CA ALA A 240 16.01 -11.30 8.17
C ALA A 240 17.10 -12.08 8.90
N ASP A 241 18.30 -11.52 9.06
CA ASP A 241 19.42 -12.21 9.71
C ASP A 241 19.10 -12.56 11.17
N ARG A 242 18.56 -11.59 11.93
CA ARG A 242 18.19 -11.79 13.34
C ARG A 242 17.08 -12.82 13.51
N ILE A 243 16.10 -12.82 12.61
CA ILE A 243 15.00 -13.80 12.63
C ILE A 243 15.53 -15.19 12.29
N ASN A 244 16.39 -15.31 11.27
CA ASN A 244 16.98 -16.60 10.88
C ASN A 244 17.84 -17.20 12.00
N SER A 245 18.72 -16.40 12.64
CA SER A 245 19.53 -16.86 13.78
C SER A 245 18.68 -17.38 14.94
N LEU A 246 17.52 -16.76 15.19
CA LEU A 246 16.61 -17.23 16.25
C LEU A 246 15.89 -18.53 15.89
N ILE A 247 15.54 -18.71 14.61
CA ILE A 247 14.81 -19.89 14.13
C ILE A 247 15.69 -21.14 14.08
N GLU A 248 17.00 -20.97 13.90
CA GLU A 248 17.97 -22.06 14.00
C GLU A 248 17.99 -22.70 15.40
N LEU A 249 17.64 -21.94 16.44
CA LEU A 249 17.56 -22.41 17.83
C LEU A 249 16.23 -23.16 18.11
N LYS A 250 16.04 -24.31 17.48
CA LYS A 250 14.78 -25.08 17.52
C LYS A 250 14.35 -25.53 18.92
N ASP A 251 15.31 -25.82 19.80
CA ASP A 251 15.04 -26.37 21.14
C ASP A 251 14.83 -25.31 22.22
N LEU A 252 15.18 -24.05 21.92
CA LEU A 252 15.12 -22.94 22.88
C LEU A 252 13.67 -22.61 23.24
N ASP A 253 13.29 -22.89 24.49
CA ASP A 253 11.98 -22.56 25.04
C ASP A 253 12.07 -21.37 26.00
N LEU A 254 11.56 -20.22 25.56
CA LEU A 254 11.48 -18.99 26.35
C LEU A 254 10.04 -18.71 26.81
N GLU A 255 9.25 -19.75 27.09
CA GLU A 255 7.95 -19.61 27.73
C GLU A 255 8.10 -19.02 29.14
N ILE A 256 7.52 -17.82 29.34
CA ILE A 256 7.56 -17.05 30.59
C ILE A 256 6.19 -16.99 31.29
N ASN A 257 5.13 -17.57 30.72
CA ASN A 257 3.84 -17.64 31.39
C ASN A 257 3.89 -18.64 32.57
N PRO A 258 3.74 -18.20 33.82
CA PRO A 258 3.91 -19.06 35.00
C PRO A 258 3.01 -20.29 35.00
N LEU A 259 1.75 -20.16 34.56
CA LEU A 259 0.79 -21.25 34.50
C LEU A 259 1.27 -22.36 33.56
N LYS A 260 1.69 -22.00 32.34
CA LYS A 260 2.16 -22.95 31.33
C LYS A 260 3.48 -23.61 31.72
N VAL A 261 4.36 -22.86 32.39
CA VAL A 261 5.63 -23.40 32.91
C VAL A 261 5.35 -24.41 34.02
N TYR A 262 4.41 -24.10 34.92
CA TYR A 262 3.99 -24.99 35.99
C TYR A 262 3.35 -26.29 35.47
N GLU A 263 2.42 -26.19 34.52
CA GLU A 263 1.78 -27.35 33.88
C GLU A 263 2.82 -28.27 33.23
N ARG A 264 3.74 -27.71 32.44
CA ARG A 264 4.82 -28.47 31.80
C ARG A 264 5.79 -29.08 32.79
N MET A 265 6.11 -28.38 33.88
CA MET A 265 6.97 -28.89 34.94
C MET A 265 6.35 -30.13 35.59
N ILE A 266 5.04 -30.12 35.85
CA ILE A 266 4.32 -31.30 36.36
C ILE A 266 4.29 -32.42 35.33
N GLU A 267 3.98 -32.13 34.07
CA GLU A 267 3.98 -33.15 33.00
C GLU A 267 5.34 -33.82 32.82
N GLU A 268 6.43 -33.05 32.87
CA GLU A 268 7.79 -33.56 32.79
C GLU A 268 8.19 -34.35 34.05
N ALA A 269 7.73 -33.93 35.23
CA ALA A 269 7.95 -34.65 36.48
C ALA A 269 7.19 -35.98 36.50
N GLU A 270 5.91 -35.99 36.12
CA GLU A 270 5.08 -37.20 35.99
C GLU A 270 5.66 -38.19 34.98
N ALA A 271 6.21 -37.69 33.86
CA ALA A 271 6.82 -38.52 32.83
C ALA A 271 8.15 -39.15 33.26
N LYS A 272 8.91 -38.50 34.16
CA LYS A 272 10.20 -39.00 34.67
C LYS A 272 10.03 -39.87 35.91
N ASP A 273 9.25 -39.40 36.88
CA ASP A 273 9.03 -40.05 38.16
C ASP A 273 7.64 -39.69 38.73
N PRO A 274 6.66 -40.61 38.65
CA PRO A 274 5.31 -40.41 39.16
C PRO A 274 5.21 -40.18 40.69
N GLU A 275 6.23 -40.57 41.47
CA GLU A 275 6.26 -40.39 42.93
C GLU A 275 7.01 -39.13 43.37
N SER A 276 7.54 -38.35 42.42
CA SER A 276 8.27 -37.13 42.74
C SER A 276 7.37 -36.09 43.44
N PRO A 277 7.92 -35.28 44.37
CA PRO A 277 7.17 -34.21 45.04
C PRO A 277 6.58 -33.18 44.06
N GLU A 278 7.14 -33.10 42.86
CA GLU A 278 6.72 -32.21 41.78
C GLU A 278 5.51 -32.76 41.02
N ALA A 279 5.44 -34.09 40.81
CA ALA A 279 4.29 -34.77 40.21
C ALA A 279 3.05 -34.73 41.11
N MET A 280 3.24 -34.63 42.43
CA MET A 280 2.16 -34.55 43.43
C MET A 280 1.59 -33.14 43.64
N LEU A 281 2.09 -32.14 42.91
CA LEU A 281 1.60 -30.76 43.01
C LEU A 281 0.17 -30.63 42.44
N PRO A 282 -0.67 -29.72 43.00
CA PRO A 282 -2.07 -29.58 42.59
C PRO A 282 -2.23 -29.12 41.14
N LYS A 283 -3.05 -29.83 40.36
CA LYS A 283 -3.41 -29.43 38.98
C LYS A 283 -4.55 -28.42 38.98
N GLY A 284 -4.52 -27.45 38.06
CA GLY A 284 -5.58 -26.44 37.91
C GLY A 284 -5.49 -25.24 38.85
N ILE A 285 -4.29 -24.88 39.29
CA ILE A 285 -4.04 -23.67 40.09
C ILE A 285 -4.25 -22.39 39.27
N THR A 286 -4.37 -21.26 39.97
CA THR A 286 -4.45 -19.94 39.34
C THR A 286 -3.09 -19.44 38.85
N GLN A 287 -3.09 -18.44 37.96
CA GLN A 287 -1.84 -17.85 37.43
C GLN A 287 -0.99 -17.18 38.52
N GLU A 288 -1.63 -16.66 39.57
CA GLU A 288 -0.98 -15.99 40.70
C GLU A 288 -0.25 -17.01 41.58
N GLU A 289 -0.93 -18.11 41.95
CA GLU A 289 -0.33 -19.23 42.69
C GLU A 289 0.83 -19.87 41.92
N ALA A 290 0.70 -20.00 40.59
CA ALA A 290 1.78 -20.51 39.74
C ALA A 290 2.98 -19.56 39.71
N ALA A 291 2.75 -18.24 39.80
CA ALA A 291 3.79 -17.24 39.84
C ALA A 291 4.51 -17.19 41.21
N GLU A 292 3.85 -17.57 42.30
CA GLU A 292 4.48 -17.61 43.63
C GLU A 292 5.38 -18.84 43.83
N ASN A 293 5.24 -19.88 43.00
CA ASN A 293 6.03 -21.10 43.13
C ASN A 293 7.55 -20.85 42.90
N PRO A 294 8.43 -21.15 43.88
CA PRO A 294 9.86 -20.90 43.77
C PRO A 294 10.55 -21.64 42.61
N LYS A 295 10.18 -22.89 42.33
CA LYS A 295 10.77 -23.67 41.24
C LYS A 295 10.41 -23.11 39.87
N VAL A 296 9.17 -22.65 39.73
CA VAL A 296 8.71 -21.96 38.51
C VAL A 296 9.49 -20.66 38.31
N GLN A 297 9.77 -19.92 39.39
CA GLN A 297 10.62 -18.72 39.32
C GLN A 297 12.06 -19.02 38.91
N GLU A 298 12.67 -20.08 39.44
CA GLU A 298 14.02 -20.51 39.06
C GLU A 298 14.12 -20.86 37.57
N ILE A 299 13.06 -21.41 36.97
CA ILE A 299 12.99 -21.69 35.53
C ILE A 299 12.78 -20.42 34.71
N ILE A 300 11.92 -19.50 35.18
CA ILE A 300 11.54 -18.29 34.42
C ILE A 300 12.65 -17.24 34.40
N ASN A 301 13.38 -17.05 35.51
CA ASN A 301 14.41 -16.02 35.63
C ASN A 301 15.49 -16.06 34.53
N PRO A 302 16.16 -17.19 34.23
CA PRO A 302 17.14 -17.25 33.13
C PRO A 302 16.48 -17.03 31.76
N ARG A 303 15.23 -17.48 31.57
CA ARG A 303 14.47 -17.25 30.33
C ARG A 303 14.16 -15.76 30.12
N LEU A 304 13.85 -15.02 31.18
CA LEU A 304 13.63 -13.57 31.12
C LEU A 304 14.89 -12.82 30.72
N THR A 305 16.04 -13.21 31.27
CA THR A 305 17.34 -12.61 30.89
C THR A 305 17.64 -12.85 29.42
N MET A 306 17.56 -14.10 28.96
CA MET A 306 17.80 -14.45 27.55
C MET A 306 16.81 -13.75 26.60
N LEU A 307 15.53 -13.68 26.96
CA LEU A 307 14.52 -12.98 26.16
C LEU A 307 14.81 -11.48 26.07
N THR A 308 15.29 -10.88 27.17
CA THR A 308 15.70 -9.47 27.21
C THR A 308 16.91 -9.19 26.33
N GLU A 309 17.91 -10.07 26.35
CA GLU A 309 19.08 -9.99 25.47
C GLU A 309 18.69 -10.08 23.99
N ILE A 310 17.85 -11.06 23.63
CA ILE A 310 17.34 -11.20 22.27
C ILE A 310 16.57 -9.93 21.85
N ALA A 311 15.66 -9.44 22.70
CA ALA A 311 14.87 -8.25 22.40
C ALA A 311 15.74 -6.98 22.24
N ASN A 312 16.81 -6.83 23.03
CA ASN A 312 17.79 -5.76 22.86
C ASN A 312 18.51 -5.88 21.51
N GLY A 313 18.94 -7.08 21.13
CA GLY A 313 19.60 -7.29 19.83
C GLY A 313 18.71 -6.93 18.63
N PHE A 314 17.42 -7.26 18.69
CA PHE A 314 16.44 -6.80 17.69
C PHE A 314 16.30 -5.28 17.70
N LEU A 315 16.19 -4.67 18.89
CA LEU A 315 16.00 -3.24 19.01
C LEU A 315 17.20 -2.43 18.47
N GLU A 316 18.41 -2.84 18.82
CA GLU A 316 19.64 -2.20 18.32
C GLU A 316 19.72 -2.28 16.80
N THR A 317 19.47 -3.46 16.22
CA THR A 317 19.46 -3.65 14.76
C THR A 317 18.43 -2.73 14.07
N ILE A 318 17.25 -2.53 14.68
CA ILE A 318 16.22 -1.62 14.14
C ILE A 318 16.64 -0.15 14.23
N ILE A 319 17.28 0.24 15.34
CA ILE A 319 17.74 1.63 15.55
C ILE A 319 18.89 1.96 14.58
N ASP A 320 19.82 1.02 14.40
CA ASP A 320 20.96 1.18 13.48
C ASP A 320 20.51 1.27 12.02
N GLY A 321 19.36 0.66 11.67
CA GLY A 321 18.74 0.73 10.34
C GLY A 321 18.07 2.07 9.98
N LEU A 322 18.32 3.16 10.70
CA LEU A 322 17.66 4.45 10.48
C LEU A 322 17.89 4.99 9.05
N GLU A 323 19.10 4.87 8.53
CA GLU A 323 19.48 5.42 7.21
C GLU A 323 18.90 4.62 6.05
N GLU A 324 18.70 3.32 6.25
CA GLU A 324 18.10 2.37 5.31
C GLU A 324 16.58 2.50 5.27
N THR A 325 15.96 3.20 6.24
CA THR A 325 14.51 3.37 6.28
C THR A 325 14.05 4.19 5.08
N PRO A 326 13.11 3.68 4.24
CA PRO A 326 12.67 4.35 3.03
C PRO A 326 12.11 5.76 3.28
N TYR A 327 12.42 6.69 2.37
CA TYR A 327 12.01 8.10 2.46
C TYR A 327 10.52 8.26 2.74
N GLY A 328 9.65 7.59 2.00
CA GLY A 328 8.21 7.78 2.18
C GLY A 328 7.66 7.26 3.51
N ILE A 329 8.28 6.22 4.11
CA ILE A 329 7.94 5.77 5.47
C ILE A 329 8.34 6.85 6.49
N ARG A 330 9.57 7.37 6.39
CA ARG A 330 10.06 8.47 7.22
C ARG A 330 9.21 9.73 7.07
N TRP A 331 8.78 10.02 5.85
CA TRP A 331 7.92 11.16 5.55
C TRP A 331 6.51 11.00 6.14
N ILE A 332 5.92 9.81 6.10
CA ILE A 332 4.65 9.53 6.80
C ILE A 332 4.82 9.75 8.32
N CYS A 333 5.93 9.30 8.91
CA CYS A 333 6.24 9.59 10.32
C CYS A 333 6.33 11.10 10.60
N LYS A 334 7.01 11.86 9.72
CA LYS A 334 7.07 13.34 9.77
C LYS A 334 5.68 13.97 9.72
N GLN A 335 4.79 13.48 8.84
CA GLN A 335 3.41 13.97 8.76
C GLN A 335 2.61 13.66 10.02
N ILE A 336 2.72 12.44 10.57
CA ILE A 336 2.07 12.06 11.83
C ILE A 336 2.52 13.02 12.95
N ARG A 337 3.83 13.31 13.05
CA ARG A 337 4.36 14.27 14.02
C ARG A 337 3.78 15.67 13.83
N SER A 338 3.81 16.18 12.60
CA SER A 338 3.34 17.53 12.26
C SER A 338 1.83 17.70 12.56
N LEU A 339 1.01 16.74 12.12
CA LEU A 339 -0.44 16.75 12.36
C LEU A 339 -0.78 16.60 13.85
N THR A 340 -0.01 15.81 14.59
CA THR A 340 -0.16 15.70 16.05
C THR A 340 0.09 17.03 16.73
N LYS A 341 1.20 17.72 16.42
CA LYS A 341 1.51 19.05 16.98
C LYS A 341 0.50 20.11 16.57
N ARG A 342 -0.03 20.02 15.35
CA ARG A 342 -1.06 20.95 14.85
C ARG A 342 -2.38 20.81 15.61
N LYS A 343 -2.82 19.55 15.82
CA LYS A 343 -4.09 19.28 16.51
C LYS A 343 -3.98 19.42 18.03
N TYR A 344 -2.83 19.05 18.57
CA TYR A 344 -2.53 19.06 20.01
C TYR A 344 -1.21 19.82 20.24
N PRO A 345 -1.24 21.17 20.30
CA PRO A 345 -0.04 21.99 20.50
C PRO A 345 0.73 21.65 21.79
N ASP A 346 0.00 21.25 22.83
CA ASP A 346 0.55 20.87 24.14
C ASP A 346 0.94 19.38 24.22
N ALA A 347 0.86 18.64 23.12
CA ALA A 347 1.26 17.23 23.11
C ALA A 347 2.75 17.09 23.40
N ASN A 348 3.08 16.36 24.46
CA ASN A 348 4.46 16.02 24.76
C ASN A 348 5.05 15.09 23.70
N ASP A 349 6.38 15.03 23.63
CA ASP A 349 7.09 14.15 22.70
C ASP A 349 6.73 12.67 22.91
N GLN A 350 6.30 12.28 24.12
CA GLN A 350 5.89 10.92 24.41
C GLN A 350 4.61 10.50 23.67
N ILE A 351 3.62 11.40 23.56
CA ILE A 351 2.38 11.17 22.81
C ILE A 351 2.69 11.09 21.32
N ILE A 352 3.55 11.98 20.82
CA ILE A 352 4.02 11.97 19.43
C ILE A 352 4.70 10.64 19.11
N CYS A 353 5.66 10.21 19.92
CA CYS A 353 6.36 8.92 19.75
C CYS A 353 5.38 7.72 19.81
N THR A 354 4.33 7.80 20.62
CA THR A 354 3.31 6.75 20.71
C THR A 354 2.49 6.62 19.41
N LEU A 355 2.14 7.74 18.79
CA LEU A 355 1.42 7.73 17.50
C LEU A 355 2.31 7.25 16.36
N ILE A 356 3.57 7.70 16.32
CA ILE A 356 4.56 7.19 15.36
C ILE A 356 4.76 5.68 15.57
N GLY A 357 4.85 5.21 16.82
CA GLY A 357 4.98 3.79 17.16
C GLY A 357 3.77 2.94 16.80
N SER A 358 2.57 3.55 16.75
CA SER A 358 1.36 2.89 16.27
C SER A 358 1.35 2.68 14.75
N PHE A 359 2.21 3.38 14.01
CA PHE A 359 2.47 3.11 12.60
C PHE A 359 3.73 2.23 12.44
N PHE A 360 4.88 2.71 12.87
CA PHE A 360 6.18 2.08 12.61
C PHE A 360 6.32 0.70 13.29
N PHE A 361 6.09 0.58 14.59
CA PHE A 361 6.19 -0.72 15.25
C PHE A 361 4.96 -1.60 15.00
N LEU A 362 3.77 -1.06 15.25
CA LEU A 362 2.54 -1.87 15.23
C LEU A 362 2.13 -2.35 13.84
N ARG A 363 2.34 -1.53 12.79
CA ARG A 363 1.83 -1.82 11.44
C ARG A 363 2.90 -2.20 10.44
N PHE A 364 4.19 -2.00 10.77
CA PHE A 364 5.29 -2.29 9.87
C PHE A 364 6.24 -3.36 10.46
N ILE A 365 6.92 -3.08 11.58
CA ILE A 365 7.95 -3.98 12.13
C ILE A 365 7.36 -5.24 12.79
N ASN A 366 6.44 -5.09 13.75
CA ASN A 366 5.96 -6.21 14.56
C ASN A 366 5.23 -7.30 13.75
N PRO A 367 4.38 -6.96 12.76
CA PRO A 367 3.79 -7.97 11.88
C PRO A 367 4.84 -8.83 11.17
N ALA A 368 5.95 -8.22 10.73
CA ALA A 368 7.05 -8.92 10.08
C ALA A 368 7.82 -9.84 11.03
N ILE A 369 7.98 -9.45 12.31
CA ILE A 369 8.59 -10.30 13.34
C ILE A 369 7.69 -11.50 13.69
N VAL A 370 6.38 -11.28 13.81
CA VAL A 370 5.43 -12.35 14.24
C VAL A 370 5.14 -13.33 13.10
N THR A 371 5.07 -12.85 11.86
CA THR A 371 4.75 -13.66 10.67
C THR A 371 5.83 -13.56 9.59
N PRO A 372 7.09 -13.94 9.91
CA PRO A 372 8.23 -13.70 9.03
C PRO A 372 8.10 -14.38 7.66
N LYS A 373 7.39 -15.51 7.59
CA LYS A 373 7.11 -16.20 6.33
C LYS A 373 6.21 -15.38 5.39
N SER A 374 5.14 -14.77 5.92
CA SER A 374 4.23 -13.91 5.14
C SER A 374 4.91 -12.64 4.63
N TYR A 375 5.99 -12.24 5.30
CA TYR A 375 6.88 -11.14 4.93
C TYR A 375 8.15 -11.63 4.22
N MET A 376 8.24 -12.89 3.78
CA MET A 376 9.38 -13.41 3.01
C MET A 376 10.76 -13.18 3.64
N LEU A 377 10.81 -13.17 4.97
CA LEU A 377 12.06 -13.04 5.72
C LEU A 377 12.72 -14.41 5.93
N ILE A 378 11.97 -15.49 5.71
CA ILE A 378 12.37 -16.89 5.89
C ILE A 378 11.69 -17.81 4.87
N ASP A 379 12.31 -18.95 4.56
CA ASP A 379 11.80 -19.92 3.59
C ASP A 379 10.76 -20.90 4.20
N GLY A 380 10.92 -21.22 5.49
CA GLY A 380 10.12 -22.22 6.20
C GLY A 380 9.13 -21.64 7.20
N THR A 381 8.16 -22.45 7.67
CA THR A 381 7.38 -22.08 8.86
C THR A 381 8.22 -22.30 10.12
N PRO A 382 8.37 -21.29 11.01
CA PRO A 382 9.10 -21.48 12.26
C PRO A 382 8.43 -22.58 13.11
N ALA A 383 9.26 -23.36 13.80
CA ALA A 383 8.78 -24.29 14.81
C ALA A 383 8.03 -23.53 15.93
N ASP A 384 7.16 -24.23 16.65
CA ASP A 384 6.27 -23.62 17.65
C ASP A 384 7.00 -22.81 18.73
N LYS A 385 8.18 -23.28 19.16
CA LYS A 385 9.02 -22.62 20.16
C LYS A 385 9.60 -21.28 19.65
N PRO A 386 10.41 -21.22 18.55
CA PRO A 386 10.84 -19.96 17.95
C PRO A 386 9.70 -19.01 17.59
N ARG A 387 8.56 -19.52 17.10
CA ARG A 387 7.39 -18.69 16.77
C ARG A 387 6.83 -17.96 18.00
N LYS A 388 6.76 -18.64 19.14
CA LYS A 388 6.37 -18.03 20.42
C LYS A 388 7.39 -17.00 20.88
N THR A 389 8.69 -17.29 20.77
CA THR A 389 9.76 -16.34 21.12
C THR A 389 9.68 -15.06 20.29
N LEU A 390 9.51 -15.16 18.97
CA LEU A 390 9.29 -14.01 18.08
C LEU A 390 8.06 -13.19 18.51
N THR A 391 6.98 -13.88 18.91
CA THR A 391 5.78 -13.21 19.44
C THR A 391 6.07 -12.44 20.73
N TYR A 392 6.90 -12.99 21.63
CA TYR A 392 7.32 -12.29 22.84
C TYR A 392 8.18 -11.06 22.53
N VAL A 393 9.14 -11.18 21.61
CA VAL A 393 9.95 -10.04 21.15
C VAL A 393 9.06 -8.94 20.58
N ALA A 394 8.13 -9.26 19.67
CA ALA A 394 7.20 -8.29 19.10
C ALA A 394 6.33 -7.60 20.17
N LYS A 395 5.85 -8.36 21.17
CA LYS A 395 5.10 -7.78 22.31
C LYS A 395 5.96 -6.83 23.15
N MET A 396 7.23 -7.18 23.41
CA MET A 396 8.16 -6.32 24.14
C MET A 396 8.42 -5.01 23.40
N LEU A 397 8.70 -5.09 22.10
CA LEU A 397 8.88 -3.91 21.25
C LEU A 397 7.60 -3.07 21.17
N GLN A 398 6.43 -3.71 21.08
CA GLN A 398 5.15 -3.00 21.08
C GLN A 398 4.87 -2.26 22.39
N ASN A 399 5.19 -2.90 23.52
CA ASN A 399 5.06 -2.32 24.86
C ASN A 399 6.07 -1.19 25.10
N LEU A 400 7.22 -1.23 24.44
CA LEU A 400 8.20 -0.15 24.44
C LEU A 400 7.72 1.05 23.61
N ALA A 401 7.13 0.80 22.44
CA ALA A 401 6.57 1.84 21.58
C ALA A 401 5.32 2.52 22.19
N ASN A 402 4.48 1.75 22.90
CA ASN A 402 3.27 2.25 23.56
C ASN A 402 3.47 2.44 25.08
N LYS A 403 2.41 2.85 25.77
CA LYS A 403 2.32 2.71 27.23
C LYS A 403 1.78 1.29 27.54
N PRO A 404 2.53 0.42 28.24
CA PRO A 404 2.10 -0.94 28.50
C PRO A 404 0.88 -0.98 29.43
N SER A 405 -0.03 -1.94 29.20
CA SER A 405 -1.14 -2.27 30.09
C SER A 405 -1.03 -3.74 30.50
N TYR A 406 -0.62 -3.99 31.74
CA TYR A 406 -0.41 -5.34 32.27
C TYR A 406 -1.69 -6.02 32.77
N ALA A 407 -2.86 -5.37 32.63
CA ALA A 407 -4.13 -5.88 33.13
C ALA A 407 -4.54 -7.25 32.54
N LYS A 408 -4.11 -7.56 31.31
CA LYS A 408 -4.44 -8.83 30.64
C LYS A 408 -3.36 -9.91 30.77
N GLU A 409 -2.10 -9.50 30.99
CA GLU A 409 -0.95 -10.40 31.05
C GLU A 409 -0.01 -9.94 32.18
N PRO A 410 -0.35 -10.19 33.47
CA PRO A 410 0.39 -9.65 34.61
C PRO A 410 1.87 -10.08 34.64
N TYR A 411 2.17 -11.29 34.16
CA TYR A 411 3.52 -11.84 34.09
C TYR A 411 4.49 -11.02 33.21
N MET A 412 3.97 -10.24 32.25
CA MET A 412 4.78 -9.33 31.42
C MET A 412 5.34 -8.15 32.22
N ALA A 413 4.83 -7.87 33.42
CA ALA A 413 5.34 -6.80 34.28
C ALA A 413 6.81 -6.99 34.66
N LYS A 414 7.31 -8.25 34.70
CA LYS A 414 8.72 -8.55 34.97
C LYS A 414 9.68 -8.03 33.90
N LEU A 415 9.17 -7.72 32.70
CA LEU A 415 9.92 -7.12 31.60
C LEU A 415 9.91 -5.58 31.62
N GLN A 416 9.33 -4.95 32.65
CA GLN A 416 9.39 -3.49 32.83
C GLN A 416 10.82 -2.93 32.82
N PRO A 417 11.85 -3.57 33.42
CA PRO A 417 13.22 -3.05 33.38
C PRO A 417 13.75 -2.84 31.95
N PHE A 418 13.43 -3.74 31.01
CA PHE A 418 13.76 -3.58 29.59
C PHE A 418 13.11 -2.32 28.99
N ILE A 419 11.87 -2.02 29.36
CA ILE A 419 11.16 -0.84 28.86
C ILE A 419 11.83 0.44 29.38
N HIS A 420 12.09 0.51 30.69
CA HIS A 420 12.71 1.68 31.30
C HIS A 420 14.12 1.95 30.74
N ALA A 421 14.92 0.90 30.52
CA ALA A 421 16.28 1.03 29.99
C ALA A 421 16.34 1.53 28.53
N ASN A 422 15.30 1.26 27.74
CA ASN A 422 15.31 1.53 26.29
C ASN A 422 14.36 2.65 25.85
N LYS A 423 13.53 3.18 26.75
CA LYS A 423 12.47 4.16 26.39
C LYS A 423 13.03 5.41 25.72
N ASP A 424 14.08 5.99 26.29
CA ASP A 424 14.69 7.22 25.76
C ASP A 424 15.39 6.98 24.42
N LYS A 425 16.05 5.82 24.25
CA LYS A 425 16.68 5.44 22.99
C LYS A 425 15.65 5.36 21.86
N VAL A 426 14.51 4.70 22.11
CA VAL A 426 13.44 4.56 21.13
C VAL A 426 12.77 5.89 20.83
N ASN A 427 12.47 6.70 21.85
CA ASN A 427 11.89 8.02 21.64
C ASN A 427 12.82 8.89 20.75
N ARG A 428 14.14 8.85 20.97
CA ARG A 428 15.11 9.56 20.12
C ARG A 428 15.05 9.06 18.67
N PHE A 429 15.14 7.75 18.48
CA PHE A 429 15.02 7.12 17.16
C PHE A 429 13.74 7.53 16.42
N MET A 430 12.59 7.56 17.11
CA MET A 430 11.31 8.00 16.53
C MET A 430 11.30 9.46 16.08
N LEU A 431 12.01 10.32 16.80
CA LEU A 431 12.14 11.73 16.43
C LEU A 431 13.08 11.90 15.23
N GLU A 432 14.19 11.17 15.20
CA GLU A 432 15.15 11.16 14.08
C GLU A 432 14.55 10.57 12.79
N LEU A 433 13.65 9.59 12.91
CA LEU A 433 12.87 9.06 11.78
C LEU A 433 12.11 10.17 11.04
N CYS A 434 11.68 11.21 11.74
CA CYS A 434 10.90 12.32 11.18
C CYS A 434 11.75 13.41 10.51
N GLU A 435 13.07 13.36 10.63
CA GLU A 435 13.99 14.35 10.06
C GLU A 435 14.26 14.05 8.59
N VAL A 436 13.35 14.49 7.73
CA VAL A 436 13.45 14.36 6.27
C VAL A 436 13.05 15.65 5.55
N GLN A 437 13.70 15.92 4.41
CA GLN A 437 13.41 17.09 3.59
C GLN A 437 12.03 16.99 2.93
N ASP A 438 11.41 18.13 2.66
CA ASP A 438 10.17 18.19 1.88
C ASP A 438 10.45 18.03 0.39
N PHE A 439 9.47 17.48 -0.34
CA PHE A 439 9.59 17.17 -1.76
C PHE A 439 8.83 18.13 -2.68
N TYR A 440 8.12 19.14 -2.15
CA TYR A 440 7.20 19.96 -2.94
C TYR A 440 7.88 20.69 -4.10
N GLU A 441 9.07 21.25 -3.89
CA GLU A 441 9.84 21.92 -4.96
C GLU A 441 10.23 20.93 -6.07
N THR A 442 10.63 19.71 -5.70
CA THR A 442 10.96 18.65 -6.65
C THR A 442 9.71 18.17 -7.39
N LEU A 443 8.58 18.01 -6.70
CA LEU A 443 7.31 17.60 -7.31
C LEU A 443 6.78 18.65 -8.29
N GLU A 444 6.88 19.94 -7.97
CA GLU A 444 6.52 21.02 -8.90
C GLU A 444 7.33 20.90 -10.19
N MET A 445 8.66 20.74 -10.07
CA MET A 445 9.52 20.54 -11.22
C MET A 445 9.18 19.27 -12.02
N ASP A 446 8.97 18.14 -11.34
CA ASP A 446 8.61 16.87 -11.95
C ASP A 446 7.27 16.96 -12.72
N ASN A 447 6.31 17.75 -12.20
CA ASN A 447 5.04 18.00 -12.88
C ASN A 447 5.23 18.82 -14.16
N TYR A 448 6.06 19.87 -14.13
CA TYR A 448 6.39 20.64 -15.34
C TYR A 448 7.07 19.78 -16.42
N VAL A 449 7.98 18.89 -16.01
CA VAL A 449 8.64 17.95 -16.93
C VAL A 449 7.66 16.91 -17.48
N ALA A 450 6.71 16.46 -16.67
CA ALA A 450 5.71 15.52 -17.16
C ALA A 450 4.76 16.12 -18.20
N LEU A 451 4.40 17.41 -18.06
CA LEU A 451 3.57 18.12 -19.02
C LEU A 451 4.25 18.32 -20.39
N SER A 452 5.58 18.22 -20.46
CA SER A 452 6.32 18.25 -21.73
C SER A 452 6.51 16.86 -22.37
N LYS A 453 6.26 15.77 -21.64
CA LYS A 453 6.31 14.41 -22.19
C LYS A 453 5.03 14.11 -22.97
N LYS A 454 5.16 13.86 -24.27
CA LYS A 454 4.02 13.64 -25.18
C LYS A 454 3.40 12.23 -25.09
N ASP A 455 4.04 11.27 -24.43
CA ASP A 455 3.64 9.85 -24.40
C ASP A 455 3.50 9.27 -22.99
N LEU A 456 2.54 9.76 -22.18
CA LEU A 456 2.19 9.12 -20.91
C LEU A 456 1.25 7.93 -21.17
N GLN A 457 1.61 6.75 -20.66
CA GLN A 457 0.82 5.51 -20.82
C GLN A 457 0.69 4.79 -19.48
N LEU A 458 -0.45 4.13 -19.26
CA LEU A 458 -0.76 3.37 -18.05
C LEU A 458 -1.26 1.97 -18.38
N ASP A 459 -0.60 0.95 -17.84
CA ASP A 459 -1.03 -0.44 -17.97
C ASP A 459 -2.04 -0.82 -16.88
N ILE A 460 -3.33 -0.85 -17.24
CA ILE A 460 -4.44 -1.04 -16.32
C ILE A 460 -5.41 -2.11 -16.84
N THR A 461 -6.01 -2.89 -15.95
CA THR A 461 -7.02 -3.91 -16.33
C THR A 461 -8.42 -3.30 -16.46
N LEU A 462 -9.27 -3.92 -17.27
CA LEU A 462 -10.68 -3.50 -17.41
C LEU A 462 -11.43 -3.44 -16.07
N ASN A 463 -11.24 -4.44 -15.21
CA ASN A 463 -11.89 -4.47 -13.91
C ASN A 463 -11.36 -3.39 -12.95
N GLU A 464 -10.08 -3.01 -13.04
CA GLU A 464 -9.55 -1.88 -12.28
C GLU A 464 -10.21 -0.57 -12.73
N ILE A 465 -10.34 -0.34 -14.04
CA ILE A 465 -11.05 0.83 -14.59
C ILE A 465 -12.51 0.85 -14.10
N TYR A 466 -13.24 -0.26 -14.27
CA TYR A 466 -14.67 -0.33 -13.93
C TYR A 466 -14.92 -0.25 -12.42
N ALA A 467 -14.05 -0.85 -11.61
CA ALA A 467 -14.13 -0.72 -10.16
C ALA A 467 -13.91 0.73 -9.71
N MET A 468 -12.91 1.40 -10.26
CA MET A 468 -12.68 2.82 -9.97
C MET A 468 -13.87 3.68 -10.42
N HIS A 469 -14.39 3.44 -11.62
CA HIS A 469 -15.56 4.16 -12.12
C HIS A 469 -16.79 3.95 -11.22
N GLY A 470 -17.10 2.70 -10.86
CA GLY A 470 -18.24 2.40 -9.98
C GLY A 470 -18.12 3.01 -8.59
N LEU A 471 -16.90 3.07 -8.03
CA LEU A 471 -16.65 3.74 -6.74
C LEU A 471 -16.84 5.27 -6.84
N LEU A 472 -16.38 5.88 -7.94
CA LEU A 472 -16.56 7.31 -8.19
C LEU A 472 -18.04 7.66 -8.41
N GLU A 473 -18.79 6.81 -9.12
CA GLU A 473 -20.23 6.98 -9.34
C GLU A 473 -21.02 6.84 -8.03
N LYS A 474 -20.72 5.81 -7.23
CA LYS A 474 -21.37 5.57 -5.92
C LYS A 474 -21.23 6.77 -4.97
N HIS A 475 -20.08 7.43 -4.98
CA HIS A 475 -19.78 8.55 -4.09
C HIS A 475 -19.79 9.93 -4.79
N ALA A 476 -20.39 10.01 -5.98
CA ALA A 476 -20.43 11.22 -6.80
C ALA A 476 -20.92 12.47 -6.05
N GLY A 477 -21.99 12.32 -5.25
CA GLY A 477 -22.61 13.43 -4.51
C GLY A 477 -21.71 14.08 -3.46
N GLU A 478 -20.68 13.38 -2.98
CA GLU A 478 -19.68 13.95 -2.07
C GLU A 478 -18.40 14.39 -2.80
N LEU A 479 -18.02 13.67 -3.86
CA LEU A 479 -16.79 13.92 -4.64
C LEU A 479 -16.78 15.23 -5.41
N TYR A 480 -17.90 15.60 -6.02
CA TYR A 480 -18.03 16.86 -6.73
C TYR A 480 -19.33 17.56 -6.35
N LYS A 481 -19.22 18.58 -5.50
CA LYS A 481 -20.34 19.49 -5.19
C LYS A 481 -20.55 20.57 -6.26
N ASP A 482 -19.51 20.80 -7.07
CA ASP A 482 -19.53 21.75 -8.18
C ASP A 482 -19.66 20.97 -9.49
N GLU A 483 -20.78 21.19 -10.19
CA GLU A 483 -21.09 20.57 -11.48
C GLU A 483 -20.10 20.98 -12.58
N ASN A 484 -19.36 22.08 -12.39
CA ASN A 484 -18.34 22.55 -13.34
C ASN A 484 -16.94 21.97 -13.07
N SER A 485 -16.78 21.10 -12.08
CA SER A 485 -15.48 20.47 -11.81
C SER A 485 -15.06 19.53 -12.95
N HIS A 486 -13.74 19.43 -13.20
CA HIS A 486 -13.18 18.55 -14.24
C HIS A 486 -13.66 17.09 -14.10
N LEU A 487 -13.78 16.61 -12.87
CA LEU A 487 -14.28 15.27 -12.56
C LEU A 487 -15.76 15.11 -12.94
N ALA A 488 -16.61 16.09 -12.62
CA ALA A 488 -18.04 16.04 -12.94
C ALA A 488 -18.28 15.97 -14.46
N ILE A 489 -17.55 16.77 -15.22
CA ILE A 489 -17.63 16.78 -16.70
C ILE A 489 -17.28 15.40 -17.26
N ILE A 490 -16.13 14.84 -16.87
CA ILE A 490 -15.69 13.51 -17.32
C ILE A 490 -16.71 12.44 -16.95
N MET A 491 -17.19 12.42 -15.70
CA MET A 491 -18.16 11.42 -15.22
C MET A 491 -19.48 11.51 -16.00
N SER A 492 -19.93 12.73 -16.34
CA SER A 492 -21.15 12.92 -17.16
C SER A 492 -21.01 12.37 -18.58
N GLU A 493 -19.81 12.47 -19.18
CA GLU A 493 -19.52 11.98 -20.53
C GLU A 493 -19.30 10.45 -20.58
N LEU A 494 -18.87 9.86 -19.46
CA LEU A 494 -18.65 8.42 -19.30
C LEU A 494 -19.95 7.63 -19.08
N GLY A 495 -20.95 8.26 -18.47
CA GLY A 495 -22.24 7.63 -18.15
C GLY A 495 -22.11 6.60 -17.02
N THR A 496 -23.00 5.60 -17.00
CA THR A 496 -23.04 4.58 -15.93
C THR A 496 -21.86 3.61 -15.99
N ALA A 497 -21.31 3.25 -14.83
CA ALA A 497 -20.20 2.31 -14.75
C ALA A 497 -20.60 0.91 -15.26
N PRO A 498 -19.82 0.30 -16.18
CA PRO A 498 -20.03 -1.08 -16.58
C PRO A 498 -19.81 -2.06 -15.41
N PRO A 499 -20.52 -3.21 -15.35
CA PRO A 499 -20.22 -4.25 -14.38
C PRO A 499 -18.84 -4.85 -14.66
N GLN A 500 -18.21 -5.38 -13.60
CA GLN A 500 -16.94 -6.11 -13.73
C GLN A 500 -17.11 -7.31 -14.65
N VAL A 501 -16.11 -7.54 -15.50
CA VAL A 501 -16.09 -8.65 -16.45
C VAL A 501 -15.49 -9.91 -15.80
N PRO A 502 -15.89 -11.11 -16.25
CA PRO A 502 -15.26 -12.36 -15.82
C PRO A 502 -13.74 -12.33 -16.00
N ARG A 503 -12.99 -13.07 -15.16
CA ARG A 503 -11.51 -13.06 -15.17
C ARG A 503 -10.91 -13.33 -16.55
N LYS A 504 -11.52 -14.23 -17.35
CA LYS A 504 -11.11 -14.55 -18.74
C LYS A 504 -11.16 -13.36 -19.70
N GLU A 505 -12.04 -12.40 -19.43
CA GLU A 505 -12.23 -11.19 -20.24
C GLU A 505 -11.51 -9.97 -19.64
N ASN A 506 -10.96 -10.09 -18.43
CA ASN A 506 -10.25 -9.03 -17.73
C ASN A 506 -8.83 -8.84 -18.28
N ARG A 507 -8.74 -8.22 -19.46
CA ARG A 507 -7.47 -7.97 -20.15
C ARG A 507 -6.74 -6.74 -19.61
N VAL A 508 -5.41 -6.74 -19.70
CA VAL A 508 -4.58 -5.54 -19.48
C VAL A 508 -4.60 -4.68 -20.73
N ILE A 509 -4.84 -3.40 -20.54
CA ILE A 509 -4.93 -2.40 -21.59
C ILE A 509 -3.87 -1.33 -21.32
N ASN A 510 -3.13 -0.97 -22.38
CA ASN A 510 -2.28 0.20 -22.36
C ASN A 510 -3.13 1.43 -22.66
N LEU A 511 -3.28 2.30 -21.66
CA LEU A 511 -4.14 3.47 -21.71
C LEU A 511 -3.29 4.74 -21.91
N PRO A 512 -3.38 5.43 -23.05
CA PRO A 512 -2.71 6.71 -23.22
C PRO A 512 -3.37 7.76 -22.32
N LEU A 513 -2.55 8.39 -21.50
CA LEU A 513 -2.98 9.43 -20.56
C LEU A 513 -2.74 10.81 -21.18
N PHE A 514 -3.77 11.64 -21.19
CA PHE A 514 -3.67 13.02 -21.68
C PHE A 514 -4.66 13.92 -20.94
N SER A 515 -4.33 15.20 -20.85
CA SER A 515 -5.23 16.23 -20.34
C SER A 515 -5.94 16.91 -21.50
N ARG A 516 -7.25 17.16 -21.35
CA ARG A 516 -7.99 18.05 -22.26
C ARG A 516 -7.94 19.53 -21.88
N TRP A 517 -7.45 19.85 -20.67
CA TRP A 517 -7.45 21.20 -20.11
C TRP A 517 -6.04 21.79 -19.97
N GLU A 518 -5.02 20.96 -19.89
CA GLU A 518 -3.63 21.40 -19.85
C GLU A 518 -3.04 21.35 -21.25
N THR A 519 -2.62 22.51 -21.75
CA THR A 519 -1.85 22.59 -23.00
C THR A 519 -0.44 22.08 -22.72
N ALA A 520 0.07 21.17 -23.54
CA ALA A 520 1.49 20.79 -23.50
C ALA A 520 2.34 22.05 -23.62
N ILE A 521 3.31 22.22 -22.72
CA ILE A 521 4.24 23.35 -22.80
C ILE A 521 5.21 23.04 -23.92
N ASP A 522 4.98 23.63 -25.11
CA ASP A 522 5.84 23.42 -26.28
C ASP A 522 7.25 24.03 -26.09
N ASP A 523 7.40 25.05 -25.22
CA ASP A 523 8.69 25.67 -24.90
C ASP A 523 8.86 25.92 -23.39
N LEU A 524 9.40 24.94 -22.67
CA LEU A 524 9.69 25.03 -21.24
C LEU A 524 10.76 26.09 -20.94
N THR A 525 11.57 26.49 -21.93
CA THR A 525 12.63 27.48 -21.73
C THR A 525 12.08 28.90 -21.59
N ALA A 526 11.03 29.21 -22.36
CA ALA A 526 10.26 30.45 -22.22
C ALA A 526 9.47 30.51 -20.90
N ALA A 527 9.03 29.35 -20.37
CA ALA A 527 8.27 29.28 -19.12
C ALA A 527 9.14 29.44 -17.85
N LEU A 528 10.44 29.15 -17.94
CA LEU A 528 11.37 29.18 -16.81
C LEU A 528 12.29 30.42 -16.79
N ASP A 529 12.00 31.44 -17.62
CA ASP A 529 12.83 32.66 -17.78
C ASP A 529 14.31 32.36 -18.06
N ILE A 530 14.61 31.29 -18.81
CA ILE A 530 15.99 30.90 -19.10
C ILE A 530 16.55 31.83 -20.18
N THR A 531 17.69 32.47 -19.91
CA THR A 531 18.34 33.32 -20.91
C THR A 531 18.98 32.49 -22.03
N GLN A 532 19.07 33.06 -23.24
CA GLN A 532 19.72 32.41 -24.38
C GLN A 532 21.19 32.06 -24.09
N GLU A 533 21.88 32.89 -23.31
CA GLU A 533 23.24 32.64 -22.81
C GLU A 533 23.31 31.37 -21.95
N GLU A 534 22.34 31.17 -21.06
CA GLU A 534 22.26 29.99 -20.20
C GLU A 534 21.91 28.72 -21.00
N VAL A 535 21.03 28.83 -22.01
CA VAL A 535 20.73 27.72 -22.92
C VAL A 535 21.98 27.26 -23.66
N PHE A 536 22.72 28.18 -24.30
CA PHE A 536 23.96 27.85 -25.01
C PHE A 536 25.04 27.31 -24.07
N PHE A 537 25.12 27.82 -22.84
CA PHE A 537 26.07 27.32 -21.85
C PHE A 537 25.74 25.89 -21.42
N MET A 538 24.46 25.59 -21.18
CA MET A 538 23.98 24.25 -20.84
C MET A 538 24.15 23.27 -22.01
N GLU A 539 23.85 23.70 -23.23
CA GLU A 539 24.05 22.92 -24.45
C GLU A 539 25.53 22.58 -24.64
N ALA A 540 26.43 23.58 -24.51
CA ALA A 540 27.86 23.39 -24.62
C ALA A 540 28.38 22.40 -23.56
N LYS A 541 27.99 22.59 -22.29
CA LYS A 541 28.36 21.68 -21.20
C LYS A 541 27.90 20.25 -21.49
N SER A 542 26.64 20.06 -21.92
CA SER A 542 26.08 18.75 -22.23
C SER A 542 26.83 18.06 -23.37
N ILE A 543 27.12 18.78 -24.47
CA ILE A 543 27.85 18.21 -25.61
C ILE A 543 29.29 17.83 -25.22
N PHE A 544 30.00 18.67 -24.47
CA PHE A 544 31.35 18.34 -24.00
C PHE A 544 31.38 17.11 -23.09
N VAL A 545 30.41 17.00 -22.17
CA VAL A 545 30.26 15.82 -21.30
C VAL A 545 29.97 14.57 -22.14
N GLN A 546 29.09 14.66 -23.13
CA GLN A 546 28.77 13.54 -24.04
C GLN A 546 29.98 13.08 -24.86
N ILE A 547 30.74 14.02 -25.42
CA ILE A 547 31.98 13.71 -26.16
C ILE A 547 33.00 13.04 -25.24
N LEU A 548 33.22 13.57 -24.04
CA LEU A 548 34.19 13.01 -23.10
C LEU A 548 33.79 11.63 -22.56
N ARG A 549 32.49 11.33 -22.47
CA ARG A 549 31.98 9.99 -22.11
C ARG A 549 32.21 8.96 -23.23
N THR A 550 32.21 9.37 -24.49
CA THR A 550 32.54 8.47 -25.61
C THR A 550 34.02 8.19 -25.79
N ILE A 551 34.88 9.13 -25.40
CA ILE A 551 36.32 8.99 -25.61
C ILE A 551 36.89 8.10 -24.49
N PRO A 552 37.68 7.06 -24.82
CA PRO A 552 38.32 6.24 -23.80
C PRO A 552 39.17 7.10 -22.86
N ALA A 553 39.08 6.86 -21.54
CA ALA A 553 39.82 7.61 -20.52
C ALA A 553 41.35 7.61 -20.72
N ASN A 554 41.88 6.63 -21.46
CA ASN A 554 43.31 6.51 -21.79
C ASN A 554 43.76 7.39 -22.97
N SER A 555 42.84 8.08 -23.63
CA SER A 555 43.14 8.97 -24.76
C SER A 555 43.96 10.18 -24.31
N SER A 556 44.89 10.63 -25.16
CA SER A 556 45.70 11.85 -24.93
C SER A 556 44.84 13.11 -24.80
N VAL A 557 43.61 13.09 -25.32
CA VAL A 557 42.65 14.20 -25.35
C VAL A 557 41.82 14.29 -24.05
N ALA A 558 41.71 13.20 -23.29
CA ALA A 558 41.00 13.13 -22.01
C ALA A 558 41.90 13.41 -20.79
N ARG A 559 43.19 13.73 -21.01
CA ARG A 559 44.14 14.04 -19.92
C ARG A 559 43.89 15.43 -19.36
N ARG A 560 43.92 15.54 -18.02
CA ARG A 560 43.78 16.81 -17.31
C ARG A 560 45.06 17.65 -17.42
N PRO A 561 44.96 19.00 -17.52
CA PRO A 561 43.73 19.79 -17.60
C PRO A 561 43.03 19.64 -18.96
N LEU A 562 41.70 19.53 -18.94
CA LEU A 562 40.91 19.36 -20.16
C LEU A 562 41.06 20.56 -21.09
N ARG A 563 41.30 20.30 -22.39
CA ARG A 563 41.40 21.34 -23.43
C ARG A 563 40.21 21.24 -24.36
N LEU A 564 39.18 22.05 -24.12
CA LEU A 564 37.88 21.96 -24.81
C LEU A 564 38.00 22.06 -26.34
N GLU A 565 38.85 22.94 -26.87
CA GLU A 565 39.09 23.04 -28.33
C GLU A 565 39.64 21.73 -28.92
N ARG A 566 40.63 21.11 -28.25
CA ARG A 566 41.20 19.84 -28.72
C ARG A 566 40.22 18.68 -28.61
N ILE A 567 39.33 18.72 -27.62
CA ILE A 567 38.26 17.73 -27.44
C ILE A 567 37.24 17.85 -28.57
N ALA A 568 36.83 19.08 -28.90
CA ALA A 568 35.91 19.34 -30.00
C ALA A 568 36.52 18.98 -31.37
N ASP A 569 37.78 19.34 -31.61
CA ASP A 569 38.54 18.98 -32.82
C ASP A 569 38.68 17.47 -32.99
N ALA A 570 39.03 16.76 -31.90
CA ALA A 570 39.16 15.31 -31.91
C ALA A 570 37.82 14.61 -32.20
N ALA A 571 36.71 15.17 -31.68
CA ALA A 571 35.37 14.66 -31.98
C ALA A 571 34.95 14.96 -33.43
N ALA A 572 35.22 16.17 -33.93
CA ALA A 572 34.92 16.59 -35.30
C ALA A 572 35.70 15.81 -36.37
N THR A 573 36.85 15.24 -36.01
CA THR A 573 37.72 14.47 -36.91
C THR A 573 37.60 12.94 -36.73
N SER A 574 36.66 12.48 -35.91
CA SER A 574 36.42 11.05 -35.67
C SER A 574 35.87 10.37 -36.94
N LYS A 575 36.61 9.39 -37.48
CA LYS A 575 36.31 8.77 -38.79
C LYS A 575 35.18 7.72 -38.76
N ASN A 576 34.80 7.24 -37.57
CA ASN A 576 33.90 6.09 -37.42
C ASN A 576 32.50 6.45 -36.88
N ASP A 577 32.25 7.70 -36.49
CA ASP A 577 30.98 8.10 -35.86
C ASP A 577 30.50 9.47 -36.35
N ALA A 578 29.52 9.47 -37.26
CA ALA A 578 28.91 10.68 -37.82
C ALA A 578 28.15 11.52 -36.76
N VAL A 579 27.69 10.91 -35.67
CA VAL A 579 27.05 11.63 -34.56
C VAL A 579 28.12 12.37 -33.75
N MET A 580 29.25 11.73 -33.49
CA MET A 580 30.40 12.35 -32.81
C MET A 580 30.97 13.54 -33.60
N VAL A 581 31.04 13.44 -34.93
CA VAL A 581 31.48 14.55 -35.80
C VAL A 581 30.54 15.74 -35.72
N ARG A 582 29.23 15.51 -35.80
CA ARG A 582 28.21 16.58 -35.64
C ARG A 582 28.32 17.26 -34.27
N LYS A 583 28.54 16.48 -33.21
CA LYS A 583 28.74 16.99 -31.84
C LYS A 583 30.02 17.82 -31.71
N GLY A 584 31.12 17.39 -32.33
CA GLY A 584 32.37 18.15 -32.36
C GLY A 584 32.23 19.51 -33.07
N ILE A 585 31.55 19.54 -34.22
CA ILE A 585 31.27 20.78 -34.97
C ILE A 585 30.38 21.72 -34.16
N ARG A 586 29.28 21.20 -33.58
CA ARG A 586 28.37 21.99 -32.74
C ARG A 586 29.04 22.52 -31.47
N ALA A 587 29.91 21.72 -30.84
CA ALA A 587 30.69 22.16 -29.68
C ALA A 587 31.59 23.36 -30.02
N MET A 588 32.23 23.35 -31.19
CA MET A 588 33.05 24.48 -31.65
C MET A 588 32.21 25.73 -31.94
N GLU A 589 31.05 25.55 -32.56
CA GLU A 589 30.10 26.65 -32.81
C GLU A 589 29.64 27.30 -31.50
N LEU A 590 29.27 26.48 -30.51
CA LEU A 590 28.84 26.95 -29.19
C LEU A 590 29.95 27.66 -28.42
N LEU A 591 31.20 27.17 -28.50
CA LEU A 591 32.34 27.89 -27.92
C LEU A 591 32.51 29.28 -28.53
N SER A 592 32.34 29.42 -29.86
CA SER A 592 32.40 30.72 -30.55
C SER A 592 31.26 31.65 -30.11
N GLN A 593 30.03 31.13 -30.04
CA GLN A 593 28.85 31.91 -29.63
C GLN A 593 28.94 32.36 -28.17
N LEU A 594 29.39 31.49 -27.27
CA LEU A 594 29.60 31.85 -25.85
C LEU A 594 30.73 32.87 -25.65
N GLN A 595 31.74 32.85 -26.54
CA GLN A 595 32.80 33.85 -26.55
C GLN A 595 32.31 35.20 -27.06
N GLU A 596 31.49 35.23 -28.12
CA GLU A 596 30.85 36.46 -28.63
C GLU A 596 29.95 37.11 -27.58
N LEU A 597 29.23 36.29 -26.81
CA LEU A 597 28.38 36.72 -25.68
C LEU A 597 29.17 37.07 -24.41
N LYS A 598 30.52 36.94 -24.42
CA LYS A 598 31.43 37.20 -23.29
C LYS A 598 31.12 36.38 -22.02
N VAL A 599 30.47 35.23 -22.18
CA VAL A 599 30.20 34.29 -21.07
C VAL A 599 31.45 33.48 -20.74
N VAL A 600 32.29 33.19 -21.75
CA VAL A 600 33.52 32.42 -21.62
C VAL A 600 34.64 33.10 -22.41
N ASP A 601 35.88 33.02 -21.89
CA ASP A 601 37.05 33.60 -22.55
C ASP A 601 37.93 32.49 -23.16
N LYS A 602 38.61 32.82 -24.26
CA LYS A 602 39.64 31.95 -24.85
C LYS A 602 40.99 32.12 -24.15
N SER A 603 41.24 33.30 -23.57
CA SER A 603 42.50 33.63 -22.88
C SER A 603 42.74 32.79 -21.62
N ASP A 604 41.67 32.35 -20.95
CA ASP A 604 41.70 31.49 -19.76
C ASP A 604 41.49 29.99 -20.09
N GLN A 605 41.51 29.63 -21.38
CA GLN A 605 41.21 28.28 -21.89
C GLN A 605 39.81 27.78 -21.51
N PHE A 606 38.82 28.68 -21.52
CA PHE A 606 37.43 28.37 -21.19
C PHE A 606 37.26 27.83 -19.77
N SER A 607 37.97 28.43 -18.79
CA SER A 607 38.12 27.90 -17.43
C SER A 607 36.78 27.58 -16.75
N LEU A 608 35.81 28.49 -16.88
CA LEU A 608 34.49 28.37 -16.27
C LEU A 608 33.69 27.18 -16.82
N LEU A 609 33.69 26.98 -18.14
CA LEU A 609 33.02 25.83 -18.76
C LEU A 609 33.78 24.52 -18.47
N ARG A 610 35.11 24.56 -18.47
CA ARG A 610 35.96 23.40 -18.20
C ARG A 610 35.73 22.87 -16.79
N ASP A 611 35.73 23.74 -15.79
CA ASP A 611 35.59 23.35 -14.39
C ASP A 611 34.18 22.77 -14.12
N GLU A 612 33.14 23.33 -14.75
CA GLU A 612 31.77 22.79 -14.71
C GLU A 612 31.66 21.42 -15.40
N VAL A 613 32.32 21.22 -16.55
CA VAL A 613 32.40 19.91 -17.23
C VAL A 613 33.15 18.89 -16.38
N GLU A 614 34.25 19.27 -15.71
CA GLU A 614 34.98 18.37 -14.81
C GLU A 614 34.15 17.97 -13.59
N GLN A 615 33.42 18.91 -12.98
CA GLN A 615 32.51 18.63 -11.88
C GLN A 615 31.37 17.70 -12.31
N GLU A 616 30.78 17.93 -13.49
CA GLU A 616 29.74 17.08 -14.04
C GLU A 616 30.25 15.66 -14.30
N LEU A 617 31.46 15.49 -14.86
CA LEU A 617 32.05 14.16 -15.07
C LEU A 617 32.35 13.42 -13.75
N GLN A 618 32.80 14.14 -12.72
CA GLN A 618 32.98 13.56 -11.38
C GLN A 618 31.65 13.12 -10.80
N HIS A 619 30.61 13.95 -10.92
CA HIS A 619 29.27 13.60 -10.47
C HIS A 619 28.69 12.42 -11.24
N LEU A 620 28.83 12.36 -12.56
CA LEU A 620 28.34 11.23 -13.35
C LEU A 620 29.10 9.94 -13.04
N GLY A 621 30.38 10.04 -12.69
CA GLY A 621 31.17 8.91 -12.18
C GLY A 621 30.62 8.37 -10.87
N SER A 622 30.37 9.22 -9.87
CA SER A 622 29.74 8.79 -8.62
C SER A 622 28.31 8.29 -8.84
N LEU A 623 27.54 8.92 -9.72
CA LEU A 623 26.20 8.47 -10.10
C LEU A 623 26.22 7.06 -10.71
N LYS A 624 27.22 6.74 -11.54
CA LYS A 624 27.37 5.39 -12.09
C LYS A 624 27.55 4.35 -10.98
N GLU A 625 28.42 4.62 -10.01
CA GLU A 625 28.64 3.73 -8.86
C GLU A 625 27.36 3.56 -8.05
N VAL A 626 26.62 4.65 -7.81
CA VAL A 626 25.32 4.62 -7.14
C VAL A 626 24.31 3.77 -7.91
N VAL A 627 24.15 4.00 -9.22
CA VAL A 627 23.23 3.24 -10.08
C VAL A 627 23.57 1.75 -10.10
N MET A 628 24.86 1.41 -10.18
CA MET A 628 25.30 0.01 -10.14
C MET A 628 25.01 -0.63 -8.79
N SER A 629 25.29 0.08 -7.69
CA SER A 629 24.97 -0.39 -6.33
C SER A 629 23.46 -0.59 -6.12
N GLU A 630 22.63 0.33 -6.65
CA GLU A 630 21.18 0.25 -6.60
C GLU A 630 20.67 -0.93 -7.42
N THR A 631 21.24 -1.16 -8.61
CA THR A 631 20.88 -2.30 -9.47
C THR A 631 21.08 -3.62 -8.74
N ILE A 632 22.23 -3.81 -8.08
CA ILE A 632 22.52 -5.02 -7.31
C ILE A 632 21.50 -5.22 -6.17
N LYS A 633 21.20 -4.14 -5.41
CA LYS A 633 20.19 -4.19 -4.35
C LYS A 633 18.81 -4.55 -4.90
N LEU A 634 18.40 -3.95 -6.02
CA LEU A 634 17.11 -4.22 -6.64
C LEU A 634 17.01 -5.61 -7.27
N GLU A 635 18.11 -6.20 -7.74
CA GLU A 635 18.12 -7.59 -8.21
C GLU A 635 17.78 -8.56 -7.07
N GLU A 636 18.29 -8.30 -5.87
CA GLU A 636 17.95 -9.08 -4.69
C GLU A 636 16.48 -8.91 -4.28
N VAL A 637 15.96 -7.68 -4.34
CA VAL A 637 14.54 -7.40 -4.11
C VAL A 637 13.68 -8.12 -5.15
N TYR A 638 14.06 -8.06 -6.42
CA TYR A 638 13.35 -8.72 -7.51
C TYR A 638 13.33 -10.24 -7.32
N LYS A 639 14.46 -10.84 -6.92
CA LYS A 639 14.54 -12.26 -6.56
C LYS A 639 13.55 -12.60 -5.43
N THR A 640 13.55 -11.82 -4.35
CA THR A 640 12.64 -12.01 -3.20
C THR A 640 11.17 -11.94 -3.61
N ILE A 641 10.83 -10.99 -4.48
CA ILE A 641 9.46 -10.83 -5.00
C ILE A 641 9.10 -12.02 -5.90
N ARG A 642 10.03 -12.56 -6.69
CA ARG A 642 9.78 -13.78 -7.48
C ARG A 642 9.62 -15.01 -6.59
N ASP A 643 10.41 -15.13 -5.53
CA ASP A 643 10.29 -16.21 -4.56
C ASP A 643 8.92 -16.14 -3.85
N HIS A 644 8.43 -14.92 -3.56
CA HIS A 644 7.08 -14.72 -3.03
C HIS A 644 6.00 -15.15 -4.01
N ASN A 645 6.18 -14.86 -5.30
CA ASN A 645 5.26 -15.33 -6.34
C ASN A 645 5.18 -16.85 -6.35
N ALA A 646 6.34 -17.52 -6.39
CA ALA A 646 6.44 -18.98 -6.37
C ALA A 646 5.78 -19.58 -5.12
N TYR A 647 5.97 -18.93 -3.96
CA TYR A 647 5.32 -19.30 -2.72
C TYR A 647 3.79 -19.20 -2.79
N LEU A 648 3.25 -18.07 -3.27
CA LEU A 648 1.80 -17.89 -3.40
C LEU A 648 1.19 -18.89 -4.37
N VAL A 649 1.87 -19.16 -5.49
CA VAL A 649 1.45 -20.19 -6.46
C VAL A 649 1.46 -21.57 -5.81
N SER A 650 2.51 -21.92 -5.06
CA SER A 650 2.58 -23.19 -4.31
C SER A 650 1.47 -23.32 -3.27
N GLN A 651 1.09 -22.23 -2.59
CA GLN A 651 -0.06 -22.24 -1.68
C GLN A 651 -1.37 -22.49 -2.43
N LEU A 652 -1.58 -21.81 -3.57
CA LEU A 652 -2.75 -22.05 -4.42
C LEU A 652 -2.83 -23.51 -4.87
N ASP A 653 -1.70 -24.11 -5.28
CA ASP A 653 -1.66 -25.53 -5.67
C ASP A 653 -1.93 -26.48 -4.50
N THR A 654 -1.49 -26.10 -3.29
CA THR A 654 -1.83 -26.83 -2.06
C THR A 654 -3.33 -26.76 -1.79
N TYR A 655 -3.96 -25.59 -1.95
CA TYR A 655 -5.41 -25.44 -1.82
C TYR A 655 -6.18 -26.20 -2.91
N LYS A 656 -5.72 -26.16 -4.17
CA LYS A 656 -6.27 -26.98 -5.27
C LYS A 656 -6.24 -28.46 -4.91
N SER A 657 -5.11 -28.94 -4.42
CA SER A 657 -4.93 -30.34 -4.01
C SER A 657 -5.82 -30.70 -2.82
N TYR A 658 -5.95 -29.79 -1.84
CA TYR A 658 -6.84 -29.96 -0.70
C TYR A 658 -8.31 -30.07 -1.14
N LEU A 659 -8.79 -29.13 -1.97
CA LEU A 659 -10.15 -29.14 -2.52
C LEU A 659 -10.40 -30.39 -3.36
N HIS A 660 -9.43 -30.80 -4.18
CA HIS A 660 -9.52 -32.03 -4.96
C HIS A 660 -9.64 -33.27 -4.07
N ASN A 661 -8.87 -33.34 -2.97
CA ASN A 661 -8.95 -34.44 -2.01
C ASN A 661 -10.28 -34.46 -1.23
N VAL A 662 -10.80 -33.28 -0.88
CA VAL A 662 -12.12 -33.15 -0.24
C VAL A 662 -13.24 -33.56 -1.22
N ARG A 663 -13.09 -33.22 -2.51
CA ARG A 663 -14.01 -33.60 -3.59
C ARG A 663 -13.97 -35.11 -3.85
N SER A 664 -12.80 -35.73 -3.93
CA SER A 664 -12.69 -37.18 -4.15
C SER A 664 -13.24 -37.99 -2.98
N GLN A 665 -13.08 -37.52 -1.74
CA GLN A 665 -13.71 -38.13 -0.56
C GLN A 665 -15.24 -38.00 -0.55
N SER A 666 -15.81 -36.98 -1.22
CA SER A 666 -17.25 -36.80 -1.36
C SER A 666 -17.84 -37.52 -2.59
N GLU A 667 -17.07 -37.70 -3.67
CA GLU A 667 -17.45 -38.47 -4.86
C GLU A 667 -17.37 -40.00 -4.65
N GLY A 668 -16.66 -40.49 -3.63
CA GLY A 668 -16.58 -41.91 -3.26
C GLY A 668 -17.90 -42.57 -2.80
N LYS A 669 -19.00 -41.82 -2.71
CA LYS A 669 -20.36 -42.36 -2.57
C LYS A 669 -21.21 -41.88 -3.74
N THR A 670 -21.29 -42.69 -4.80
CA THR A 670 -22.23 -42.50 -5.92
C THR A 670 -23.69 -42.55 -5.43
N ARG A 671 -24.21 -41.43 -4.93
CA ARG A 671 -25.65 -41.22 -4.75
C ARG A 671 -26.23 -40.77 -6.09
N LYS A 672 -27.06 -41.64 -6.68
CA LYS A 672 -27.94 -41.35 -7.83
C LYS A 672 -28.49 -39.93 -7.73
N GLN A 673 -28.46 -39.20 -8.84
CA GLN A 673 -29.14 -37.90 -9.02
C GLN A 673 -30.57 -38.00 -8.46
N GLN A 674 -30.76 -37.47 -7.25
CA GLN A 674 -32.05 -37.39 -6.61
C GLN A 674 -32.62 -36.03 -6.98
N LYS A 675 -33.77 -36.01 -7.67
CA LYS A 675 -34.54 -34.80 -8.00
C LYS A 675 -34.50 -33.82 -6.82
N GLN A 676 -34.06 -32.59 -7.08
CA GLN A 676 -34.14 -31.46 -6.14
C GLN A 676 -35.56 -31.40 -5.55
N GLN A 677 -35.68 -31.71 -4.26
CA GLN A 677 -36.94 -31.64 -3.54
C GLN A 677 -36.89 -30.37 -2.69
N VAL A 678 -37.72 -29.39 -3.05
CA VAL A 678 -37.92 -28.16 -2.27
C VAL A 678 -38.36 -28.55 -0.85
N LEU A 679 -37.66 -28.06 0.17
CA LEU A 679 -38.00 -28.30 1.57
C LEU A 679 -38.89 -27.17 2.09
N GLY A 680 -39.97 -27.50 2.79
CA GLY A 680 -40.96 -26.54 3.28
C GLY A 680 -42.21 -26.45 2.39
N PRO A 681 -43.14 -25.50 2.64
CA PRO A 681 -43.06 -24.39 3.59
C PRO A 681 -43.32 -24.80 5.05
N TYR A 682 -42.45 -24.35 5.96
CA TYR A 682 -42.71 -24.39 7.40
C TYR A 682 -43.33 -23.08 7.85
N LYS A 683 -44.52 -23.17 8.43
CA LYS A 683 -45.32 -22.02 8.86
C LYS A 683 -45.07 -21.70 10.34
N PHE A 684 -44.72 -20.45 10.63
CA PHE A 684 -44.52 -19.92 11.98
C PHE A 684 -45.42 -18.70 12.21
N THR A 685 -46.09 -18.63 13.35
CA THR A 685 -46.87 -17.42 13.70
C THR A 685 -45.94 -16.32 14.20
N HIS A 686 -46.35 -15.06 14.04
CA HIS A 686 -45.58 -13.91 14.56
C HIS A 686 -45.28 -14.05 16.06
N GLN A 687 -46.29 -14.38 16.87
CA GLN A 687 -46.15 -14.63 18.31
C GLN A 687 -45.16 -15.75 18.66
N GLN A 688 -45.08 -16.80 17.83
CA GLN A 688 -44.14 -17.90 18.05
C GLN A 688 -42.70 -17.46 17.85
N LEU A 689 -42.42 -16.72 16.78
CA LEU A 689 -41.06 -16.24 16.49
C LEU A 689 -40.60 -15.17 17.48
N GLU A 690 -41.53 -14.34 17.98
CA GLU A 690 -41.26 -13.38 19.06
C GLU A 690 -40.92 -14.12 20.37
N LYS A 691 -41.67 -15.16 20.73
CA LYS A 691 -41.40 -15.98 21.93
C LYS A 691 -40.09 -16.76 21.85
N GLU A 692 -39.71 -17.24 20.66
CA GLU A 692 -38.44 -17.94 20.43
C GLU A 692 -37.24 -16.96 20.33
N GLY A 693 -37.49 -15.64 20.35
CA GLY A 693 -36.47 -14.60 20.23
C GLY A 693 -35.88 -14.49 18.82
N VAL A 694 -36.55 -15.06 17.82
CA VAL A 694 -36.16 -14.97 16.40
C VAL A 694 -36.52 -13.60 15.85
N ILE A 695 -37.65 -13.01 16.29
CA ILE A 695 -37.99 -11.61 16.04
C ILE A 695 -37.47 -10.78 17.21
N GLN A 696 -36.56 -9.84 16.93
CA GLN A 696 -35.94 -8.97 17.92
C GLN A 696 -36.70 -7.66 18.10
N LYS A 697 -37.18 -7.07 16.99
CA LYS A 697 -38.05 -5.89 16.98
C LYS A 697 -39.10 -6.03 15.89
N SER A 698 -40.30 -5.51 16.14
CA SER A 698 -41.41 -5.56 15.19
C SER A 698 -42.20 -4.25 15.23
N ASN A 699 -42.22 -3.53 14.11
CA ASN A 699 -42.97 -2.29 13.92
C ASN A 699 -44.44 -2.54 13.52
N VAL A 700 -44.89 -3.81 13.57
CA VAL A 700 -46.27 -4.20 13.27
C VAL A 700 -47.20 -3.88 14.47
N PRO A 701 -48.35 -3.21 14.24
CA PRO A 701 -49.36 -2.94 15.29
C PRO A 701 -49.90 -4.21 15.96
N ASP A 702 -50.08 -4.18 17.29
CA ASP A 702 -50.46 -5.35 18.11
C ASP A 702 -51.76 -6.02 17.66
N ASN A 703 -52.74 -5.23 17.25
CA ASN A 703 -54.03 -5.70 16.72
C ASN A 703 -53.92 -6.49 15.40
N ARG A 704 -52.79 -6.38 14.68
CA ARG A 704 -52.53 -7.09 13.42
C ARG A 704 -51.60 -8.30 13.57
N ARG A 705 -50.82 -8.39 14.64
CA ARG A 705 -49.85 -9.48 14.89
C ARG A 705 -50.51 -10.87 14.94
N ALA A 706 -51.71 -10.98 15.51
CA ALA A 706 -52.46 -12.24 15.60
C ALA A 706 -52.86 -12.85 14.23
N ASN A 707 -52.82 -12.04 13.18
CA ASN A 707 -53.18 -12.43 11.83
C ASN A 707 -51.97 -12.61 10.89
N ILE A 708 -50.74 -12.48 11.39
CA ILE A 708 -49.52 -12.61 10.59
C ILE A 708 -48.83 -13.94 10.85
N TYR A 709 -48.34 -14.56 9.77
CA TYR A 709 -47.48 -15.74 9.83
C TYR A 709 -46.39 -15.67 8.77
N PHE A 710 -45.28 -16.37 9.03
CA PHE A 710 -44.12 -16.47 8.15
C PHE A 710 -44.00 -17.89 7.62
N ASN A 711 -43.73 -18.03 6.33
CA ASN A 711 -43.44 -19.30 5.70
C ASN A 711 -41.95 -19.34 5.33
N PHE A 712 -41.26 -20.35 5.85
CA PHE A 712 -39.85 -20.61 5.55
C PHE A 712 -39.78 -21.76 4.55
N THR A 713 -39.16 -21.51 3.40
CA THR A 713 -38.95 -22.49 2.33
C THR A 713 -37.48 -22.54 1.96
N SER A 714 -36.97 -23.72 1.62
CA SER A 714 -35.62 -23.87 1.06
C SER A 714 -35.76 -24.45 -0.35
N PRO A 715 -35.72 -23.60 -1.39
CA PRO A 715 -35.81 -24.03 -2.78
C PRO A 715 -34.56 -24.83 -3.19
N LEU A 716 -33.37 -24.40 -2.75
CA LEU A 716 -32.10 -25.10 -2.92
C LEU A 716 -31.39 -25.26 -1.56
N PRO A 717 -30.62 -26.35 -1.34
CA PRO A 717 -29.81 -26.50 -0.13
C PRO A 717 -28.90 -25.28 0.07
N GLY A 718 -28.99 -24.62 1.24
CA GLY A 718 -28.20 -23.41 1.54
C GLY A 718 -28.87 -22.09 1.13
N THR A 719 -30.01 -22.13 0.43
CA THR A 719 -30.87 -20.96 0.19
C THR A 719 -32.20 -21.12 0.93
N PHE A 720 -32.67 -20.01 1.49
CA PHE A 720 -33.91 -19.94 2.24
C PHE A 720 -34.71 -18.73 1.78
N VAL A 721 -36.02 -18.88 1.71
CA VAL A 721 -36.96 -17.81 1.42
C VAL A 721 -37.89 -17.70 2.61
N ILE A 722 -37.93 -16.52 3.23
CA ILE A 722 -38.87 -16.17 4.28
C ILE A 722 -39.96 -15.31 3.65
N SER A 723 -41.19 -15.82 3.59
CA SER A 723 -42.34 -15.06 3.10
C SER A 723 -43.29 -14.69 4.24
N LEU A 724 -43.66 -13.42 4.33
CA LEU A 724 -44.63 -12.89 5.29
C LEU A 724 -46.04 -12.95 4.70
N HIS A 725 -47.00 -13.51 5.44
CA HIS A 725 -48.40 -13.67 5.03
C HIS A 725 -49.37 -13.10 6.06
N TYR A 726 -50.53 -12.62 5.58
CA TYR A 726 -51.64 -12.17 6.41
C TYR A 726 -52.86 -13.08 6.21
N LYS A 727 -53.50 -13.52 7.31
CA LYS A 727 -54.69 -14.38 7.27
C LYS A 727 -55.77 -13.77 6.36
N GLY A 728 -56.16 -14.51 5.32
CA GLY A 728 -57.16 -14.08 4.34
C GLY A 728 -56.59 -13.62 2.98
N ARG A 729 -55.26 -13.56 2.81
CA ARG A 729 -54.62 -13.37 1.50
C ARG A 729 -53.77 -14.59 1.12
N ASN A 730 -53.88 -15.05 -0.13
CA ASN A 730 -53.17 -16.23 -0.62
C ASN A 730 -51.74 -15.94 -1.12
N ARG A 731 -51.35 -14.66 -1.26
CA ARG A 731 -50.02 -14.25 -1.73
C ARG A 731 -49.21 -13.65 -0.58
N GLY A 732 -47.92 -13.97 -0.53
CA GLY A 732 -46.97 -13.35 0.39
C GLY A 732 -46.94 -11.83 0.18
N LEU A 733 -46.97 -11.09 1.29
CA LEU A 733 -46.89 -9.63 1.30
C LEU A 733 -45.46 -9.16 1.03
N LEU A 734 -44.49 -9.87 1.59
CA LEU A 734 -43.06 -9.62 1.49
C LEU A 734 -42.34 -10.96 1.44
N GLU A 735 -41.27 -11.03 0.67
CA GLU A 735 -40.41 -12.19 0.54
C GLU A 735 -38.96 -11.73 0.73
N LEU A 736 -38.22 -12.49 1.52
CA LEU A 736 -36.80 -12.27 1.79
C LEU A 736 -36.03 -13.51 1.38
N ASP A 737 -35.18 -13.34 0.37
CA ASP A 737 -34.24 -14.36 -0.06
C ASP A 737 -32.98 -14.27 0.81
N LEU A 738 -32.61 -15.39 1.42
CA LEU A 738 -31.48 -15.52 2.33
C LEU A 738 -30.58 -16.64 1.85
N LYS A 739 -29.29 -16.34 1.71
CA LYS A 739 -28.27 -17.37 1.61
C LYS A 739 -27.74 -17.69 2.99
N LEU A 740 -27.43 -18.97 3.22
CA LEU A 740 -26.81 -19.41 4.47
C LEU A 740 -25.45 -18.72 4.67
N ASP A 741 -24.74 -18.46 3.57
CA ASP A 741 -23.47 -17.73 3.54
C ASP A 741 -23.60 -16.33 4.14
N ASP A 742 -24.57 -15.53 3.68
CA ASP A 742 -24.80 -14.17 4.16
C ASP A 742 -25.07 -14.15 5.68
N LEU A 743 -25.85 -15.12 6.17
CA LEU A 743 -26.16 -15.24 7.61
C LEU A 743 -24.94 -15.66 8.45
N LEU A 744 -24.06 -16.49 7.90
CA LEU A 744 -22.81 -16.90 8.58
C LEU A 744 -21.76 -15.78 8.56
N GLU A 745 -21.70 -15.01 7.49
CA GLU A 745 -20.83 -13.83 7.38
C GLU A 745 -21.29 -12.74 8.35
N MET A 746 -22.58 -12.43 8.39
CA MET A 746 -23.18 -11.53 9.37
C MET A 746 -22.86 -11.98 10.81
N GLN A 747 -22.93 -13.29 11.10
CA GLN A 747 -22.55 -13.82 12.42
C GLN A 747 -21.05 -13.62 12.73
N LYS A 748 -20.17 -13.79 11.74
CA LYS A 748 -18.71 -13.60 11.91
C LYS A 748 -18.36 -12.14 12.14
N ASP A 749 -19.06 -11.23 11.50
CA ASP A 749 -18.86 -9.78 11.58
C ASP A 749 -19.59 -9.13 12.78
N ASN A 750 -20.18 -9.93 13.68
CA ASN A 750 -21.02 -9.49 14.80
C ASN A 750 -22.22 -8.61 14.38
N GLN A 751 -22.77 -8.84 13.19
CA GLN A 751 -24.03 -8.26 12.73
C GLN A 751 -25.19 -9.19 13.13
N ASP A 752 -25.83 -8.88 14.25
CA ASP A 752 -26.87 -9.74 14.83
C ASP A 752 -28.29 -9.46 14.29
N GLU A 753 -28.50 -8.39 13.52
CA GLU A 753 -29.81 -7.92 13.07
C GLU A 753 -30.00 -8.14 11.56
N LEU A 754 -31.11 -8.77 11.17
CA LEU A 754 -31.54 -8.97 9.77
C LEU A 754 -32.90 -8.30 9.55
N ASP A 755 -32.95 -7.32 8.66
CA ASP A 755 -34.15 -6.51 8.45
C ASP A 755 -35.07 -7.06 7.36
N LEU A 756 -36.35 -7.21 7.70
CA LEU A 756 -37.45 -7.47 6.78
C LEU A 756 -38.51 -6.38 6.93
N GLU A 757 -38.19 -5.17 6.45
CA GLU A 757 -38.98 -3.91 6.48
C GLU A 757 -39.66 -3.60 7.84
N TYR A 758 -40.72 -4.32 8.18
CA TYR A 758 -41.52 -4.14 9.39
C TYR A 758 -41.09 -5.03 10.56
N VAL A 759 -40.18 -5.99 10.34
CA VAL A 759 -39.72 -6.96 11.34
C VAL A 759 -38.21 -7.12 11.25
N GLN A 760 -37.52 -7.02 12.38
CA GLN A 760 -36.09 -7.30 12.50
C GLN A 760 -35.90 -8.68 13.14
N PHE A 761 -35.14 -9.54 12.48
CA PHE A 761 -34.79 -10.86 12.96
C PHE A 761 -33.41 -10.89 13.61
N ASN A 762 -33.22 -11.80 14.57
CA ASN A 762 -31.93 -12.07 15.17
C ASN A 762 -31.17 -13.15 14.38
N VAL A 763 -30.04 -12.81 13.76
CA VAL A 763 -29.27 -13.67 12.85
C VAL A 763 -28.88 -15.01 13.51
N PRO A 764 -28.26 -15.06 14.71
CA PRO A 764 -27.95 -16.32 15.38
C PRO A 764 -29.16 -17.23 15.61
N LYS A 765 -30.31 -16.64 15.96
CA LYS A 765 -31.56 -17.38 16.25
C LYS A 765 -32.24 -17.88 14.98
N VAL A 766 -32.23 -17.09 13.90
CA VAL A 766 -32.68 -17.52 12.58
C VAL A 766 -31.84 -18.71 12.11
N LEU A 767 -30.52 -18.62 12.24
CA LEU A 767 -29.59 -19.67 11.83
C LEU A 767 -29.83 -20.97 12.63
N ALA A 768 -30.07 -20.85 13.95
CA ALA A 768 -30.46 -21.99 14.79
C ALA A 768 -31.82 -22.59 14.38
N LEU A 769 -32.81 -21.77 14.03
CA LEU A 769 -34.13 -22.22 13.57
C LEU A 769 -34.04 -22.96 12.23
N LEU A 770 -33.28 -22.40 11.28
CA LEU A 770 -33.03 -22.99 9.96
C LEU A 770 -32.30 -24.33 10.10
N ASN A 771 -31.23 -24.39 10.89
CA ASN A 771 -30.53 -25.63 11.17
C ASN A 771 -31.43 -26.68 11.83
N LYS A 772 -32.29 -26.28 12.78
CA LYS A 772 -33.19 -27.23 13.44
C LYS A 772 -34.25 -27.82 12.51
N ARG A 773 -34.72 -27.06 11.51
CA ARG A 773 -35.86 -27.44 10.65
C ARG A 773 -35.46 -28.00 9.29
N PHE A 774 -34.31 -27.58 8.78
CA PHE A 774 -33.82 -27.93 7.44
C PHE A 774 -32.54 -28.78 7.46
N ALA A 775 -31.85 -28.95 8.60
CA ALA A 775 -30.75 -29.92 8.66
C ALA A 775 -31.30 -31.34 8.51
N ARG A 776 -30.79 -32.06 7.49
CA ARG A 776 -31.00 -33.50 7.36
C ARG A 776 -30.55 -34.17 8.66
N LYS A 777 -31.41 -35.01 9.24
CA LYS A 777 -31.05 -35.89 10.37
C LYS A 777 -29.65 -36.47 10.12
N LYS A 778 -28.74 -36.29 11.08
CA LYS A 778 -27.46 -37.00 11.16
C LYS A 778 -27.72 -38.49 10.94
N GLY A 779 -27.38 -38.98 9.76
CA GLY A 779 -27.64 -40.35 9.35
C GLY A 779 -27.87 -40.40 7.84
N TRP A 780 -26.84 -40.89 7.14
CA TRP A 780 -26.76 -41.46 5.79
C TRP A 780 -25.75 -40.79 4.86
#